data_AF-A0A9P5DSX7-F1
#
_entry.id   AF-A0A9P5DSX7-F1
#
_cell.length_a   1.000
_cell.length_b   1.000
_cell.length_c   1.000
_cell.angle_alpha   90.00
_cell.angle_beta   90.00
_cell.angle_gamma   90.00
#
_symmetry.space_group_name_H-M   'P 1'
#
loop_
_entity.id
_entity.type
_entity.pdbx_description
1 polymer ?
#
loop_
_entity_poly.entity_id
_entity_poly.type
_entity_poly.pdbx_seq_one_letter_code
_entity_poly.pdbx_strand_id
1 'polypeptide(L)'
;MKSLSLMLSALAVQVAVAQTPDNTKEQHPKIETYRCTKAAGCKKATNYIVADSSIHNIHQKNGAGCGDWGNKPNATACPDEASCAKNCILTGMDANAYKNAGITTSGNSLRLQQLINGQLVSPRVYLLAENKKKYEMLKLTGTEFSFDVEMEKLPCGMNGALYLSEMPADGGKSTSKNSKAGAYYGAGYCDAQCFVTPFINGVGNIKGNGVCCNEMDIWEANSRANSIAPHPCSKPGLYACTGDECGSSGVCDKSGCTWNNNKLGNKDYYGRGKQFKVDSTRKFTVTSQFVANKQGVLTELHRHYIQDNKVIESAVVNISGPPKINYMNDEYCSATGANEYMRLGGTKVMGEALSRGMVLAMSVWWSEGDFMAWLDQGSAGPCDATEGDPKNIVKVQPNPEVTFSNIRIGEIGSTSSVKTPAYPGPHRLSYWSTYAKQLSASLTPLTACQIVANNAFEKGYLARDEKGKDRVSDDEKILLQRDYWFFVEGDDRYPIVPSFRDWQFPHDKLPEWWTSPSSKTSLYSKRCAITNTSYAFTWAHLIPREEQQWFSKNGMGLYGGGSHTIDDPHNILPLKADLYVCFDQSVFALIPKQSGQTNGVESNNQYVLHVLDGREAEFTALYQNRPVETLVEGSREYLFARFAWSIFSFLKPFLTSGVGRRVVRFRLRASDEDAEEEHLVSEMQNVFLDSRKLESLYGGGNRRKMVSLEDSYVDVEDAWDDEHPGRTEMEG
;
A
#
# COMPACT_ATOMS: atom_id res chain seq x y z
N MET A 1 -43.93 58.95 -60.31
CA MET A 1 -42.85 58.01 -59.97
C MET A 1 -41.94 58.70 -58.97
N LYS A 2 -42.06 58.40 -57.68
CA LYS A 2 -41.26 59.02 -56.61
C LYS A 2 -40.56 57.91 -55.82
N SER A 3 -39.23 58.02 -55.74
CA SER A 3 -38.34 57.18 -54.95
C SER A 3 -38.74 57.16 -53.48
N LEU A 4 -38.68 55.98 -52.87
CA LEU A 4 -38.58 55.83 -51.42
C LEU A 4 -37.56 54.74 -51.11
N SER A 5 -36.42 55.15 -50.56
CA SER A 5 -35.42 54.28 -49.94
C SER A 5 -36.04 53.55 -48.75
N LEU A 6 -35.89 52.23 -48.65
CA LEU A 6 -36.15 51.49 -47.43
C LEU A 6 -34.85 50.83 -46.95
N MET A 7 -34.49 51.15 -45.71
CA MET A 7 -33.30 50.73 -45.01
C MET A 7 -33.22 49.21 -44.86
N LEU A 8 -32.02 48.67 -45.08
CA LEU A 8 -31.64 47.32 -44.71
C LEU A 8 -31.45 47.27 -43.17
N SER A 9 -32.47 46.82 -42.44
CA SER A 9 -32.35 46.54 -41.01
C SER A 9 -31.52 45.28 -40.79
N ALA A 10 -30.24 45.44 -40.46
CA ALA A 10 -29.39 44.37 -39.99
C ALA A 10 -29.94 43.86 -38.64
N LEU A 11 -30.55 42.67 -38.66
CA LEU A 11 -30.96 41.95 -37.46
C LEU A 11 -29.69 41.43 -36.76
N ALA A 12 -29.14 42.22 -35.83
CA ALA A 12 -28.09 41.75 -34.94
C ALA A 12 -28.72 40.74 -33.96
N VAL A 13 -28.55 39.45 -34.25
CA VAL A 13 -28.86 38.36 -33.32
C VAL A 13 -27.88 38.45 -32.16
N GLN A 14 -28.28 39.16 -31.10
CA GLN A 14 -27.58 39.14 -29.82
C GLN A 14 -27.82 37.79 -29.15
N VAL A 15 -26.77 36.99 -29.06
CA VAL A 15 -26.78 35.66 -28.42
C VAL A 15 -26.68 35.87 -26.89
N ALA A 16 -27.65 35.35 -26.13
CA ALA A 16 -27.71 35.43 -24.66
C ALA A 16 -26.92 34.29 -23.96
N VAL A 17 -26.42 34.52 -22.73
CA VAL A 17 -25.25 33.86 -22.07
C VAL A 17 -25.50 33.81 -20.54
N ALA A 18 -25.35 32.68 -19.79
CA ALA A 18 -25.64 32.52 -18.32
C ALA A 18 -24.48 32.16 -17.42
N GLN A 19 -24.58 32.62 -16.16
CA GLN A 19 -23.42 32.76 -15.26
C GLN A 19 -22.28 33.38 -16.06
N THR A 20 -22.56 34.53 -16.67
CA THR A 20 -21.69 35.07 -17.70
C THR A 20 -20.39 35.46 -17.03
N PRO A 21 -19.27 34.80 -17.37
CA PRO A 21 -18.00 35.20 -16.81
C PRO A 21 -17.70 36.63 -17.26
N ASP A 22 -17.26 37.47 -16.34
CA ASP A 22 -16.76 38.79 -16.70
C ASP A 22 -15.40 38.70 -17.40
N ASN A 23 -14.76 39.85 -17.62
CA ASN A 23 -13.43 39.92 -18.23
C ASN A 23 -12.30 39.74 -17.20
N THR A 24 -12.61 39.44 -15.93
CA THR A 24 -11.60 39.20 -14.90
C THR A 24 -10.89 37.89 -15.19
N LYS A 25 -9.56 37.91 -15.08
CA LYS A 25 -8.73 36.77 -15.46
C LYS A 25 -8.79 35.66 -14.42
N GLU A 26 -9.22 34.48 -14.85
CA GLU A 26 -9.14 33.24 -14.07
C GLU A 26 -7.71 32.67 -14.06
N GLN A 27 -7.13 32.50 -12.87
CA GLN A 27 -5.77 32.00 -12.67
C GLN A 27 -5.75 30.73 -11.81
N HIS A 28 -6.23 29.63 -12.38
CA HIS A 28 -6.25 28.31 -11.73
C HIS A 28 -4.90 27.91 -11.11
N PRO A 29 -4.85 27.55 -9.80
CA PRO A 29 -3.67 26.97 -9.18
C PRO A 29 -3.25 25.68 -9.89
N LYS A 30 -1.98 25.57 -10.27
CA LYS A 30 -1.43 24.36 -10.90
C LYS A 30 -1.18 23.30 -9.82
N ILE A 31 -1.47 22.04 -10.12
CA ILE A 31 -1.12 20.91 -9.26
C ILE A 31 -0.54 19.76 -10.09
N GLU A 32 0.52 19.15 -9.58
CA GLU A 32 1.09 17.94 -10.15
C GLU A 32 0.38 16.69 -9.57
N THR A 33 -0.13 15.83 -10.44
CA THR A 33 -0.66 14.50 -10.08
C THR A 33 0.11 13.41 -10.81
N TYR A 34 -0.26 12.15 -10.63
CA TYR A 34 0.46 11.04 -11.26
C TYR A 34 -0.48 9.98 -11.82
N ARG A 35 -0.01 9.30 -12.86
CA ARG A 35 -0.63 8.10 -13.46
C ARG A 35 0.34 6.94 -13.34
N CYS A 36 -0.09 5.83 -12.76
CA CYS A 36 0.80 4.74 -12.37
C CYS A 36 0.45 3.43 -13.08
N THR A 37 1.48 2.68 -13.45
CA THR A 37 1.36 1.29 -13.87
C THR A 37 2.42 0.47 -13.14
N LYS A 38 2.18 -0.84 -12.99
CA LYS A 38 3.17 -1.74 -12.39
C LYS A 38 4.48 -1.75 -13.18
N ALA A 39 4.38 -1.68 -14.52
CA ALA A 39 5.53 -1.77 -15.41
C ALA A 39 6.39 -0.48 -15.46
N ALA A 40 5.77 0.70 -15.42
CA ALA A 40 6.47 1.97 -15.66
C ALA A 40 6.52 2.90 -14.43
N GLY A 41 5.98 2.46 -13.30
CA GLY A 41 5.82 3.28 -12.11
C GLY A 41 4.88 4.47 -12.35
N CYS A 42 5.00 5.49 -11.51
CA CYS A 42 4.16 6.68 -11.57
C CYS A 42 4.76 7.78 -12.47
N LYS A 43 4.07 8.13 -13.54
CA LYS A 43 4.39 9.26 -14.41
C LYS A 43 3.64 10.51 -13.98
N LYS A 44 4.35 11.63 -13.94
CA LYS A 44 3.79 12.93 -13.58
C LYS A 44 2.82 13.44 -14.65
N ALA A 45 1.71 14.03 -14.20
CA ALA A 45 0.72 14.72 -15.02
C ALA A 45 0.49 16.14 -14.49
N THR A 46 0.23 17.10 -15.39
CA THR A 46 -0.17 18.45 -15.02
C THR A 46 -1.68 18.53 -14.94
N ASN A 47 -2.20 18.94 -13.78
CA ASN A 47 -3.59 19.29 -13.60
C ASN A 47 -3.71 20.71 -13.03
N TYR A 48 -4.95 21.19 -12.92
CA TYR A 48 -5.26 22.48 -12.31
C TYR A 48 -6.40 22.32 -11.30
N ILE A 49 -6.47 23.23 -10.34
CA ILE A 49 -7.54 23.32 -9.37
C ILE A 49 -8.47 24.47 -9.78
N VAL A 50 -9.78 24.25 -9.67
CA VAL A 50 -10.80 25.28 -9.84
C VAL A 50 -11.72 25.32 -8.64
N ALA A 51 -12.03 26.51 -8.14
CA ALA A 51 -13.02 26.68 -7.09
C ALA A 51 -14.43 26.40 -7.62
N ASP A 52 -15.33 25.94 -6.77
CA ASP A 52 -16.75 25.86 -7.14
C ASP A 52 -17.28 27.21 -7.67
N SER A 53 -18.20 27.17 -8.62
CA SER A 53 -18.80 28.39 -9.20
C SER A 53 -19.43 29.31 -8.14
N SER A 54 -19.92 28.77 -7.02
CA SER A 54 -20.50 29.53 -5.91
C SER A 54 -19.46 30.26 -5.04
N ILE A 55 -18.19 29.89 -5.12
CA ILE A 55 -17.08 30.61 -4.46
C ILE A 55 -16.64 31.81 -5.30
N HIS A 56 -16.87 31.75 -6.61
CA HIS A 56 -16.76 32.93 -7.45
C HIS A 56 -17.87 33.92 -7.07
N ASN A 57 -17.57 35.21 -7.16
CA ASN A 57 -18.57 36.23 -6.86
C ASN A 57 -19.62 36.29 -7.99
N ILE A 58 -20.79 35.68 -7.75
CA ILE A 58 -21.93 35.72 -8.67
C ILE A 58 -22.88 36.85 -8.26
N HIS A 59 -22.95 37.89 -9.08
CA HIS A 59 -23.66 39.12 -8.75
C HIS A 59 -24.41 39.71 -9.95
N GLN A 60 -25.42 40.51 -9.65
CA GLN A 60 -26.11 41.36 -10.58
C GLN A 60 -25.31 42.64 -10.85
N LYS A 61 -25.63 43.36 -11.93
CA LYS A 61 -24.96 44.65 -12.23
C LYS A 61 -25.08 45.72 -11.13
N ASN A 62 -26.11 45.64 -10.29
CA ASN A 62 -26.30 46.53 -9.14
C ASN A 62 -25.56 46.04 -7.87
N GLY A 63 -24.79 44.95 -7.95
CA GLY A 63 -24.03 44.35 -6.85
C GLY A 63 -24.82 43.34 -6.00
N ALA A 64 -26.12 43.16 -6.22
CA ALA A 64 -26.92 42.18 -5.47
C ALA A 64 -26.59 40.74 -5.88
N GLY A 65 -26.70 39.79 -4.95
CA GLY A 65 -26.54 38.37 -5.24
C GLY A 65 -27.61 37.82 -6.19
N CYS A 66 -27.32 36.67 -6.81
CA CYS A 66 -28.24 35.99 -7.72
C CYS A 66 -28.99 34.81 -7.11
N GLY A 67 -28.79 34.53 -5.83
CA GLY A 67 -29.48 33.47 -5.09
C GLY A 67 -28.53 32.78 -4.11
N ASP A 68 -29.10 32.19 -3.07
CA ASP A 68 -28.37 31.51 -2.01
C ASP A 68 -28.57 29.99 -2.11
N TRP A 69 -27.63 29.23 -1.55
CA TRP A 69 -27.76 27.78 -1.43
C TRP A 69 -29.07 27.39 -0.73
N GLY A 70 -29.70 26.30 -1.15
CA GLY A 70 -31.01 25.86 -0.67
C GLY A 70 -32.20 26.52 -1.37
N ASN A 71 -31.97 27.51 -2.24
CA ASN A 71 -33.03 28.29 -2.87
C ASN A 71 -32.93 28.35 -4.40
N LYS A 72 -34.05 28.76 -5.01
CA LYS A 72 -34.10 29.21 -6.41
C LYS A 72 -33.26 30.48 -6.60
N PRO A 73 -32.82 30.79 -7.84
CA PRO A 73 -32.17 32.07 -8.10
C PRO A 73 -33.14 33.25 -7.90
N ASN A 74 -32.59 34.45 -7.73
CA ASN A 74 -33.35 35.69 -7.54
C ASN A 74 -34.39 35.87 -8.65
N ALA A 75 -35.69 35.87 -8.31
CA ALA A 75 -36.76 35.86 -9.30
C ALA A 75 -36.82 37.09 -10.22
N THR A 76 -36.33 38.25 -9.76
CA THR A 76 -36.26 39.47 -10.58
C THR A 76 -35.12 39.41 -11.58
N ALA A 77 -33.95 38.93 -11.16
CA ALA A 77 -32.81 38.72 -12.05
C ALA A 77 -33.02 37.52 -12.98
N CYS A 78 -33.73 36.50 -12.51
CA CYS A 78 -33.89 35.19 -13.13
C CYS A 78 -35.37 34.80 -13.27
N PRO A 79 -36.20 35.57 -14.01
CA PRO A 79 -37.57 35.15 -14.34
C PRO A 79 -37.59 33.95 -15.31
N ASP A 80 -36.55 33.83 -16.11
CA ASP A 80 -36.32 32.75 -17.05
C ASP A 80 -34.81 32.49 -17.19
N GLU A 81 -34.46 31.38 -17.84
CA GLU A 81 -33.07 30.96 -18.00
C GLU A 81 -32.20 32.00 -18.69
N ALA A 82 -32.70 32.63 -19.77
CA ALA A 82 -31.96 33.58 -20.60
C ALA A 82 -31.79 34.95 -19.93
N SER A 83 -32.77 35.39 -19.15
CA SER A 83 -32.69 36.59 -18.33
C SER A 83 -31.72 36.40 -17.17
N CYS A 84 -31.82 35.28 -16.45
CA CYS A 84 -30.87 34.90 -15.41
C CYS A 84 -29.45 34.92 -15.94
N ALA A 85 -29.34 34.47 -17.18
CA ALA A 85 -28.11 34.39 -17.91
C ALA A 85 -27.35 35.72 -17.94
N LYS A 86 -28.06 36.71 -18.48
CA LYS A 86 -27.58 38.06 -18.76
C LYS A 86 -27.36 38.86 -17.48
N ASN A 87 -28.19 38.61 -16.49
CA ASN A 87 -28.26 39.43 -15.28
C ASN A 87 -27.26 38.97 -14.23
N CYS A 88 -26.89 37.68 -14.21
CA CYS A 88 -25.96 37.12 -13.24
C CYS A 88 -24.56 36.95 -13.83
N ILE A 89 -23.65 37.78 -13.34
CA ILE A 89 -22.25 37.86 -13.75
C ILE A 89 -21.40 37.07 -12.76
N LEU A 90 -20.54 36.20 -13.27
CA LEU A 90 -19.56 35.44 -12.48
C LEU A 90 -18.20 36.12 -12.62
N THR A 91 -17.60 36.55 -11.52
CA THR A 91 -16.26 37.16 -11.56
C THR A 91 -15.17 36.09 -11.53
N GLY A 92 -14.24 36.14 -12.49
CA GLY A 92 -13.06 35.28 -12.49
C GLY A 92 -12.16 35.52 -11.28
N MET A 93 -11.46 34.48 -10.82
CA MET A 93 -10.57 34.48 -9.68
C MET A 93 -9.11 34.54 -10.12
N ASP A 94 -8.41 35.63 -9.78
CA ASP A 94 -6.95 35.68 -9.90
C ASP A 94 -6.25 34.89 -8.77
N ALA A 95 -4.91 34.83 -8.79
CA ALA A 95 -4.15 34.08 -7.78
C ALA A 95 -4.39 34.57 -6.34
N ASN A 96 -4.64 35.87 -6.14
CA ASN A 96 -4.94 36.41 -4.82
C ASN A 96 -6.36 36.04 -4.39
N ALA A 97 -7.33 36.04 -5.30
CA ALA A 97 -8.68 35.58 -5.03
C ALA A 97 -8.70 34.10 -4.59
N TYR A 98 -7.95 33.22 -5.26
CA TYR A 98 -7.78 31.83 -4.82
C TYR A 98 -7.19 31.73 -3.41
N LYS A 99 -6.14 32.49 -3.12
CA LYS A 99 -5.50 32.51 -1.79
C LYS A 99 -6.45 33.04 -0.71
N ASN A 100 -7.22 34.08 -1.02
CA ASN A 100 -8.21 34.67 -0.12
C ASN A 100 -9.42 33.75 0.09
N ALA A 101 -9.71 32.86 -0.86
CA ALA A 101 -10.68 31.77 -0.71
C ALA A 101 -10.11 30.53 0.02
N GLY A 102 -8.88 30.61 0.55
CA GLY A 102 -8.26 29.52 1.32
C GLY A 102 -7.68 28.40 0.46
N ILE A 103 -7.46 28.63 -0.84
CA ILE A 103 -7.01 27.62 -1.81
C ILE A 103 -5.59 27.93 -2.26
N THR A 104 -4.65 27.02 -1.99
CA THR A 104 -3.26 27.16 -2.45
C THR A 104 -2.68 25.83 -2.89
N THR A 105 -1.80 25.85 -3.89
CA THR A 105 -1.05 24.67 -4.33
C THR A 105 0.45 24.90 -4.32
N SER A 106 1.21 23.83 -4.10
CA SER A 106 2.67 23.83 -4.22
C SER A 106 3.13 22.45 -4.70
N GLY A 107 3.71 22.39 -5.90
CA GLY A 107 4.08 21.12 -6.54
C GLY A 107 2.87 20.18 -6.68
N ASN A 108 2.88 19.08 -5.93
CA ASN A 108 1.82 18.07 -5.89
C ASN A 108 0.86 18.20 -4.69
N SER A 109 0.91 19.29 -3.94
CA SER A 109 0.13 19.52 -2.72
C SER A 109 -0.93 20.60 -2.93
N LEU A 110 -2.13 20.36 -2.40
CA LEU A 110 -3.27 21.28 -2.29
C LEU A 110 -3.56 21.50 -0.81
N ARG A 111 -3.47 22.75 -0.35
CA ARG A 111 -3.85 23.16 1.00
C ARG A 111 -5.15 23.94 0.95
N LEU A 112 -6.12 23.49 1.74
CA LEU A 112 -7.44 24.07 1.91
C LEU A 112 -7.60 24.57 3.35
N GLN A 113 -7.92 25.85 3.50
CA GLN A 113 -8.12 26.50 4.80
C GLN A 113 -9.59 26.79 5.02
N GLN A 114 -10.12 26.46 6.20
CA GLN A 114 -11.51 26.77 6.58
C GLN A 114 -11.73 28.27 6.75
N LEU A 115 -10.73 28.94 7.33
CA LEU A 115 -10.76 30.34 7.71
C LEU A 115 -9.57 31.10 7.11
N ILE A 116 -9.82 32.33 6.66
CA ILE A 116 -8.79 33.31 6.26
C ILE A 116 -9.06 34.61 7.02
N ASN A 117 -8.09 35.06 7.82
CA ASN A 117 -8.23 36.24 8.68
C ASN A 117 -9.50 36.20 9.58
N GLY A 118 -9.86 35.00 10.05
CA GLY A 118 -11.07 34.77 10.86
C GLY A 118 -12.39 34.73 10.08
N GLN A 119 -12.36 34.95 8.76
CA GLN A 119 -13.54 34.84 7.90
C GLN A 119 -13.70 33.41 7.36
N LEU A 120 -14.94 32.93 7.36
CA LEU A 120 -15.32 31.64 6.80
C LEU A 120 -15.20 31.66 5.28
N VAL A 121 -14.39 30.75 4.75
CA VAL A 121 -14.19 30.57 3.29
C VAL A 121 -14.54 29.16 2.82
N SER A 122 -14.37 28.13 3.67
CA SER A 122 -14.84 26.74 3.49
C SER A 122 -14.77 26.22 2.04
N PRO A 123 -13.59 26.20 1.42
CA PRO A 123 -13.48 25.95 -0.01
C PRO A 123 -13.87 24.52 -0.40
N ARG A 124 -14.59 24.41 -1.52
CA ARG A 124 -14.73 23.20 -2.33
C ARG A 124 -14.13 23.45 -3.71
N VAL A 125 -13.30 22.52 -4.16
CA VAL A 125 -12.57 22.64 -5.42
C VAL A 125 -12.63 21.36 -6.24
N TYR A 126 -12.42 21.48 -7.55
CA TYR A 126 -12.41 20.37 -8.49
C TYR A 126 -11.08 20.24 -9.23
N LEU A 127 -10.76 19.01 -9.66
CA LEU A 127 -9.59 18.75 -10.50
C LEU A 127 -9.92 18.97 -11.99
N LEU A 128 -9.23 19.91 -12.62
CA LEU A 128 -9.28 20.16 -14.06
C LEU A 128 -8.20 19.37 -14.80
N ALA A 129 -8.53 18.95 -16.02
CA ALA A 129 -7.55 18.46 -16.99
C ALA A 129 -6.57 19.59 -17.38
N GLU A 130 -5.44 19.23 -17.99
CA GLU A 130 -4.37 20.18 -18.37
C GLU A 130 -4.87 21.36 -19.23
N ASN A 131 -5.89 21.14 -20.06
CA ASN A 131 -6.47 22.19 -20.91
C ASN A 131 -7.37 23.19 -20.16
N LYS A 132 -7.69 22.94 -18.88
CA LYS A 132 -8.56 23.76 -18.01
C LYS A 132 -10.02 23.87 -18.44
N LYS A 133 -10.41 23.32 -19.60
CA LYS A 133 -11.76 23.47 -20.19
C LYS A 133 -12.72 22.35 -19.84
N LYS A 134 -12.19 21.23 -19.34
CA LYS A 134 -12.91 20.06 -18.85
C LYS A 134 -12.35 19.64 -17.50
N TYR A 135 -13.19 19.00 -16.69
CA TYR A 135 -12.73 18.27 -15.52
C TYR A 135 -11.87 17.08 -15.92
N GLU A 136 -10.95 16.69 -15.03
CA GLU A 136 -10.22 15.44 -15.14
C GLU A 136 -11.18 14.31 -14.72
N MET A 137 -11.70 13.57 -15.71
CA MET A 137 -12.64 12.49 -15.46
C MET A 137 -11.91 11.22 -15.00
N LEU A 138 -12.15 10.81 -13.77
CA LEU A 138 -11.51 9.64 -13.17
C LEU A 138 -12.38 8.41 -13.36
N LYS A 139 -11.81 7.37 -13.97
CA LYS A 139 -12.46 6.07 -14.17
C LYS A 139 -11.84 5.05 -13.24
N LEU A 140 -12.49 4.79 -12.11
CA LEU A 140 -11.81 4.08 -11.02
C LEU A 140 -12.14 2.58 -10.90
N THR A 141 -13.21 2.08 -11.49
CA THR A 141 -13.52 0.64 -11.48
C THR A 141 -12.36 -0.18 -12.06
N GLY A 142 -11.86 -1.16 -11.30
CA GLY A 142 -10.70 -1.99 -11.66
C GLY A 142 -9.34 -1.32 -11.41
N THR A 143 -9.29 -0.18 -10.72
CA THR A 143 -8.07 0.62 -10.51
C THR A 143 -7.82 0.93 -9.03
N GLU A 144 -6.74 1.66 -8.76
CA GLU A 144 -6.35 2.13 -7.44
C GLU A 144 -6.16 3.65 -7.43
N PHE A 145 -6.56 4.29 -6.34
CA PHE A 145 -6.43 5.72 -6.09
C PHE A 145 -5.73 5.95 -4.76
N SER A 146 -4.64 6.71 -4.78
CA SER A 146 -3.85 7.03 -3.58
C SER A 146 -3.55 8.51 -3.46
N PHE A 147 -3.51 8.99 -2.23
CA PHE A 147 -3.08 10.35 -1.89
C PHE A 147 -2.42 10.36 -0.51
N ASP A 148 -1.57 11.34 -0.26
CA ASP A 148 -1.04 11.59 1.08
C ASP A 148 -1.81 12.75 1.72
N VAL A 149 -2.04 12.67 3.04
CA VAL A 149 -2.88 13.64 3.74
C VAL A 149 -2.28 14.07 5.08
N GLU A 150 -2.50 15.34 5.43
CA GLU A 150 -2.14 15.95 6.72
C GLU A 150 -3.42 16.38 7.44
N MET A 151 -3.77 15.66 8.52
CA MET A 151 -5.06 15.79 9.23
C MET A 151 -4.96 16.50 10.58
N GLU A 152 -3.74 16.82 11.03
CA GLU A 152 -3.43 17.27 12.40
C GLU A 152 -4.24 18.51 12.83
N LYS A 153 -4.63 19.37 11.89
CA LYS A 153 -5.37 20.61 12.13
C LYS A 153 -6.89 20.49 11.91
N LEU A 154 -7.43 19.29 11.86
CA LEU A 154 -8.87 19.07 11.83
C LEU A 154 -9.34 18.46 13.16
N PRO A 155 -9.85 19.26 14.12
CA PRO A 155 -10.46 18.75 15.35
C PRO A 155 -11.83 18.10 15.08
N CYS A 156 -12.54 17.70 16.13
CA CYS A 156 -13.93 17.25 16.03
C CYS A 156 -14.82 18.27 15.32
N GLY A 157 -15.86 17.82 14.63
CA GLY A 157 -16.81 18.65 13.89
C GLY A 157 -16.31 19.21 12.55
N MET A 158 -15.03 19.04 12.24
CA MET A 158 -14.50 19.32 10.91
C MET A 158 -14.67 18.11 9.99
N ASN A 159 -14.77 18.37 8.69
CA ASN A 159 -14.67 17.37 7.64
C ASN A 159 -13.74 17.89 6.53
N GLY A 160 -12.58 17.25 6.39
CA GLY A 160 -11.70 17.40 5.22
C GLY A 160 -12.01 16.29 4.23
N ALA A 161 -12.79 16.62 3.20
CA ALA A 161 -13.34 15.63 2.28
C ALA A 161 -12.54 15.55 0.97
N LEU A 162 -12.39 14.33 0.46
CA LEU A 162 -11.91 14.02 -0.89
C LEU A 162 -12.81 12.92 -1.46
N TYR A 163 -13.54 13.26 -2.52
CA TYR A 163 -14.64 12.45 -3.03
C TYR A 163 -14.83 12.64 -4.53
N LEU A 164 -15.76 11.87 -5.11
CA LEU A 164 -16.07 11.91 -6.53
C LEU A 164 -17.56 12.17 -6.71
N SER A 165 -17.90 13.05 -7.66
CA SER A 165 -19.27 13.27 -8.10
C SER A 165 -19.40 13.03 -9.61
N GLU A 166 -20.51 12.46 -10.07
CA GLU A 166 -20.77 12.22 -11.49
C GLU A 166 -21.21 13.49 -12.25
N MET A 167 -20.43 14.55 -12.07
CA MET A 167 -20.63 15.86 -12.70
C MET A 167 -20.36 15.80 -14.22
N PRO A 168 -21.02 16.64 -15.02
CA PRO A 168 -20.73 16.76 -16.44
C PRO A 168 -19.29 17.23 -16.67
N ALA A 169 -18.54 16.55 -17.55
CA ALA A 169 -17.13 16.84 -17.81
C ALA A 169 -16.85 18.29 -18.25
N ASP A 170 -17.82 18.96 -18.88
CA ASP A 170 -17.74 20.34 -19.33
C ASP A 170 -18.41 21.34 -18.37
N GLY A 171 -18.86 20.90 -17.20
CA GLY A 171 -19.58 21.69 -16.21
C GLY A 171 -21.01 22.09 -16.63
N GLY A 172 -21.59 21.35 -17.60
CA GLY A 172 -22.96 21.58 -18.07
C GLY A 172 -23.06 22.50 -19.29
N LYS A 173 -21.93 22.96 -19.86
CA LYS A 173 -21.93 23.85 -21.03
C LYS A 173 -22.72 23.33 -22.22
N SER A 174 -22.70 22.02 -22.44
CA SER A 174 -23.39 21.37 -23.56
C SER A 174 -24.90 21.25 -23.36
N THR A 175 -25.43 21.42 -22.15
CA THR A 175 -26.86 21.20 -21.87
C THR A 175 -27.75 22.36 -22.32
N SER A 176 -27.19 23.57 -22.44
CA SER A 176 -27.92 24.75 -22.88
C SER A 176 -26.99 25.76 -23.53
N LYS A 177 -27.49 26.49 -24.54
CA LYS A 177 -26.80 27.65 -25.11
C LYS A 177 -26.55 28.74 -24.07
N ASN A 178 -27.34 28.79 -23.00
CA ASN A 178 -27.16 29.73 -21.92
C ASN A 178 -26.12 29.24 -20.90
N SER A 179 -25.72 27.97 -20.85
CA SER A 179 -24.65 27.55 -19.92
C SER A 179 -23.27 28.01 -20.40
N LYS A 180 -22.59 28.88 -19.64
CA LYS A 180 -21.36 29.55 -20.14
C LYS A 180 -20.17 29.47 -19.21
N ALA A 181 -20.40 29.33 -17.91
CA ALA A 181 -19.34 29.09 -16.94
C ALA A 181 -18.57 27.80 -17.26
N GLY A 182 -19.25 26.66 -17.20
CA GLY A 182 -18.65 25.34 -17.40
C GLY A 182 -17.54 25.00 -16.42
N ALA A 183 -16.80 23.93 -16.73
CA ALA A 183 -15.72 23.43 -15.85
C ALA A 183 -14.64 24.47 -15.56
N TYR A 184 -14.34 25.36 -16.51
CA TYR A 184 -13.31 26.41 -16.35
C TYR A 184 -13.62 27.36 -15.18
N TYR A 185 -14.89 27.50 -14.80
CA TYR A 185 -15.35 28.30 -13.64
C TYR A 185 -16.08 27.44 -12.59
N GLY A 186 -15.80 26.13 -12.55
CA GLY A 186 -16.30 25.25 -11.49
C GLY A 186 -17.81 25.03 -11.46
N ALA A 187 -18.51 25.12 -12.61
CA ALA A 187 -19.95 24.89 -12.68
C ALA A 187 -20.33 23.40 -12.76
N GLY A 188 -21.60 23.10 -12.51
CA GLY A 188 -22.18 21.76 -12.72
C GLY A 188 -22.01 20.79 -11.55
N TYR A 189 -21.80 21.30 -10.33
CA TYR A 189 -21.76 20.48 -9.12
C TYR A 189 -23.09 19.74 -8.89
N CYS A 190 -22.97 18.53 -8.36
CA CYS A 190 -24.06 17.65 -7.92
C CYS A 190 -23.50 16.66 -6.89
N ASP A 191 -24.35 16.11 -6.04
CA ASP A 191 -24.02 15.06 -5.08
C ASP A 191 -25.26 14.22 -4.75
N ALA A 192 -25.12 13.20 -3.89
CA ALA A 192 -26.22 12.31 -3.57
C ALA A 192 -27.27 12.94 -2.64
N GLN A 193 -26.97 14.11 -2.06
CA GLN A 193 -27.90 14.83 -1.20
C GLN A 193 -28.99 15.54 -1.98
N CYS A 194 -28.84 15.73 -3.30
CA CYS A 194 -29.85 16.33 -4.16
C CYS A 194 -30.29 17.72 -3.68
N PHE A 195 -29.36 18.53 -3.16
CA PHE A 195 -29.69 19.85 -2.67
C PHE A 195 -30.21 20.78 -3.77
N VAL A 196 -31.08 21.71 -3.40
CA VAL A 196 -31.49 22.79 -4.30
C VAL A 196 -30.40 23.85 -4.30
N THR A 197 -29.89 24.16 -5.49
CA THR A 197 -28.95 25.27 -5.70
C THR A 197 -29.55 26.30 -6.66
N PRO A 198 -29.15 27.58 -6.57
CA PRO A 198 -29.68 28.62 -7.45
C PRO A 198 -29.28 28.43 -8.92
N PHE A 199 -28.23 27.65 -9.18
CA PHE A 199 -27.79 27.29 -10.52
C PHE A 199 -27.59 25.77 -10.66
N ILE A 200 -27.95 25.23 -11.80
CA ILE A 200 -27.79 23.82 -12.19
C ILE A 200 -27.20 23.77 -13.61
N ASN A 201 -26.17 22.97 -13.85
CA ASN A 201 -25.47 22.92 -15.16
C ASN A 201 -25.05 24.29 -15.71
N GLY A 202 -24.76 25.26 -14.84
CA GLY A 202 -24.37 26.62 -15.24
C GLY A 202 -25.52 27.52 -15.72
N VAL A 203 -26.77 27.11 -15.54
CA VAL A 203 -27.96 27.93 -15.82
C VAL A 203 -28.80 28.14 -14.56
N GLY A 204 -29.63 29.19 -14.52
CA GLY A 204 -30.50 29.46 -13.38
C GLY A 204 -31.49 28.32 -13.13
N ASN A 205 -31.56 27.82 -11.89
CA ASN A 205 -32.47 26.75 -11.49
C ASN A 205 -33.89 27.30 -11.22
N ILE A 206 -34.57 27.78 -12.27
CA ILE A 206 -35.86 28.47 -12.18
C ILE A 206 -36.94 27.60 -11.49
N LYS A 207 -36.87 26.28 -11.73
CA LYS A 207 -37.80 25.31 -11.15
C LYS A 207 -37.49 24.97 -9.69
N GLY A 208 -36.26 25.22 -9.22
CA GLY A 208 -35.79 24.85 -7.88
C GLY A 208 -35.71 23.35 -7.70
N ASN A 209 -35.22 22.66 -8.73
CA ASN A 209 -35.00 21.22 -8.68
C ASN A 209 -33.82 20.92 -7.75
N GLY A 210 -33.86 19.76 -7.08
CA GLY A 210 -32.67 19.25 -6.40
C GLY A 210 -31.65 18.75 -7.42
N VAL A 211 -30.35 18.88 -7.11
CA VAL A 211 -29.26 18.60 -8.04
C VAL A 211 -28.53 17.33 -7.62
N CYS A 212 -28.95 16.21 -8.19
CA CYS A 212 -28.52 14.86 -7.81
C CYS A 212 -27.43 14.31 -8.74
N CYS A 213 -26.52 13.49 -8.23
CA CYS A 213 -25.78 12.50 -9.02
C CYS A 213 -25.13 11.44 -8.13
N ASN A 214 -24.64 10.34 -8.73
CA ASN A 214 -23.84 9.34 -8.01
C ASN A 214 -22.63 10.02 -7.35
N GLU A 215 -22.29 9.54 -6.15
CA GLU A 215 -21.21 10.09 -5.33
C GLU A 215 -20.41 8.97 -4.67
N MET A 216 -19.09 9.12 -4.63
CA MET A 216 -18.18 8.19 -3.96
C MET A 216 -17.29 8.97 -3.00
N ASP A 217 -17.60 8.86 -1.72
CA ASP A 217 -16.83 9.45 -0.63
C ASP A 217 -15.66 8.53 -0.31
N ILE A 218 -14.53 8.81 -0.98
CA ILE A 218 -13.27 8.11 -0.74
C ILE A 218 -12.77 8.46 0.67
N TRP A 219 -12.88 9.71 1.08
CA TRP A 219 -12.35 10.17 2.35
C TRP A 219 -13.19 11.31 2.90
N GLU A 220 -13.87 11.04 4.00
CA GLU A 220 -14.42 12.06 4.88
C GLU A 220 -13.87 11.85 6.28
N ALA A 221 -13.18 12.86 6.80
CA ALA A 221 -12.46 12.68 8.05
C ALA A 221 -12.09 13.99 8.72
N ASN A 222 -11.80 13.86 10.01
CA ASN A 222 -10.96 14.78 10.76
C ASN A 222 -9.90 13.96 11.51
N SER A 223 -9.10 14.57 12.39
CA SER A 223 -8.06 13.84 13.11
C SER A 223 -8.58 12.79 14.12
N ARG A 224 -9.90 12.69 14.34
CA ARG A 224 -10.53 11.87 15.38
C ARG A 224 -11.25 10.66 14.81
N ALA A 225 -11.81 10.77 13.61
CA ALA A 225 -12.51 9.70 12.92
C ALA A 225 -12.36 9.83 11.40
N ASN A 226 -12.58 8.71 10.70
CA ASN A 226 -12.65 8.67 9.25
C ASN A 226 -13.82 7.79 8.80
N SER A 227 -14.32 8.07 7.59
CA SER A 227 -15.38 7.33 6.92
C SER A 227 -15.08 7.19 5.43
N ILE A 228 -15.63 6.11 4.85
CA ILE A 228 -15.75 5.87 3.41
C ILE A 228 -17.22 5.56 3.14
N ALA A 229 -17.80 6.10 2.08
CA ALA A 229 -19.19 5.80 1.74
C ALA A 229 -19.44 5.93 0.21
N PRO A 230 -19.85 4.84 -0.47
CA PRO A 230 -20.44 4.93 -1.79
C PRO A 230 -21.93 5.29 -1.69
N HIS A 231 -22.37 6.22 -2.54
CA HIS A 231 -23.72 6.76 -2.60
C HIS A 231 -24.30 6.60 -4.02
N PRO A 232 -24.91 5.45 -4.34
CA PRO A 232 -25.49 5.20 -5.64
C PRO A 232 -26.78 6.01 -5.83
N CYS A 233 -26.98 6.43 -7.07
CA CYS A 233 -28.22 7.00 -7.56
C CYS A 233 -28.72 6.19 -8.75
N SER A 234 -30.03 6.01 -8.83
CA SER A 234 -30.69 5.30 -9.94
C SER A 234 -30.56 6.00 -11.29
N LYS A 235 -30.14 7.28 -11.31
CA LYS A 235 -29.97 8.10 -12.51
C LYS A 235 -28.48 8.28 -12.81
N PRO A 236 -28.03 8.03 -14.06
CA PRO A 236 -26.65 8.32 -14.46
C PRO A 236 -26.45 9.83 -14.67
N GLY A 237 -25.28 10.32 -14.26
CA GLY A 237 -24.90 11.72 -14.38
C GLY A 237 -25.74 12.66 -13.51
N LEU A 238 -25.63 13.97 -13.80
CA LEU A 238 -26.40 14.98 -13.10
C LEU A 238 -27.88 14.91 -13.48
N TYR A 239 -28.74 14.76 -12.46
CA TYR A 239 -30.19 14.68 -12.57
C TYR A 239 -30.88 15.76 -11.73
N ALA A 240 -31.90 16.41 -12.31
CA ALA A 240 -32.66 17.47 -11.66
C ALA A 240 -33.97 16.90 -11.07
N CYS A 241 -33.94 16.49 -9.80
CA CYS A 241 -35.07 15.84 -9.14
C CYS A 241 -36.18 16.84 -8.75
N THR A 242 -37.40 16.32 -8.60
CA THR A 242 -38.54 17.08 -8.08
C THR A 242 -39.32 16.31 -7.01
N GLY A 243 -39.85 17.01 -6.02
CA GLY A 243 -40.68 16.40 -4.97
C GLY A 243 -39.98 15.24 -4.27
N ASP A 244 -40.67 14.10 -4.18
CA ASP A 244 -40.20 12.90 -3.48
C ASP A 244 -38.95 12.27 -4.11
N GLU A 245 -38.66 12.55 -5.39
CA GLU A 245 -37.40 12.11 -6.01
C GLU A 245 -36.18 12.67 -5.28
N CYS A 246 -36.30 13.84 -4.65
CA CYS A 246 -35.23 14.46 -3.88
C CYS A 246 -35.18 13.98 -2.41
N GLY A 247 -36.20 13.24 -1.95
CA GLY A 247 -36.34 12.78 -0.57
C GLY A 247 -35.43 11.59 -0.23
N SER A 248 -35.51 11.11 1.01
CA SER A 248 -34.66 10.02 1.51
C SER A 248 -34.92 8.67 0.83
N SER A 249 -36.13 8.43 0.33
CA SER A 249 -36.49 7.25 -0.49
C SER A 249 -36.49 7.57 -1.99
N GLY A 250 -35.83 8.66 -2.37
CA GLY A 250 -35.82 9.23 -3.70
C GLY A 250 -34.86 8.52 -4.66
N VAL A 251 -34.24 9.28 -5.56
CA VAL A 251 -33.40 8.74 -6.63
C VAL A 251 -31.95 8.48 -6.22
N CYS A 252 -31.51 8.99 -5.07
CA CYS A 252 -30.16 8.90 -4.55
C CYS A 252 -30.13 8.44 -3.10
N ASP A 253 -29.11 7.66 -2.76
CA ASP A 253 -28.83 7.25 -1.38
C ASP A 253 -28.11 8.37 -0.62
N LYS A 254 -28.86 9.06 0.25
CA LYS A 254 -28.30 10.13 1.09
C LYS A 254 -27.39 9.63 2.21
N SER A 255 -27.59 8.39 2.67
CA SER A 255 -26.90 7.87 3.86
C SER A 255 -25.58 7.18 3.50
N GLY A 256 -25.55 6.53 2.33
CA GLY A 256 -24.41 5.76 1.87
C GLY A 256 -24.26 4.42 2.60
N CYS A 257 -23.45 3.54 2.03
CA CYS A 257 -22.92 2.40 2.77
C CYS A 257 -21.67 2.82 3.55
N THR A 258 -21.79 3.18 4.82
CA THR A 258 -20.64 3.76 5.55
C THR A 258 -19.65 2.71 6.07
N TRP A 259 -18.35 2.98 5.98
CA TRP A 259 -17.26 2.25 6.65
C TRP A 259 -16.49 3.20 7.58
N ASN A 260 -16.78 3.11 8.88
CA ASN A 260 -16.08 3.86 9.93
C ASN A 260 -15.55 2.88 10.98
N ASN A 261 -14.24 2.93 11.23
CA ASN A 261 -13.56 1.99 12.12
C ASN A 261 -14.16 1.94 13.53
N ASN A 262 -14.61 3.08 14.08
CA ASN A 262 -15.23 3.14 15.40
C ASN A 262 -16.59 2.42 15.42
N LYS A 263 -17.44 2.66 14.40
CA LYS A 263 -18.75 1.98 14.26
C LYS A 263 -18.58 0.47 14.13
N LEU A 264 -17.45 0.04 13.57
CA LEU A 264 -17.10 -1.36 13.35
C LEU A 264 -16.34 -2.00 14.53
N GLY A 265 -16.25 -1.32 15.68
CA GLY A 265 -15.66 -1.88 16.90
C GLY A 265 -14.13 -1.80 16.96
N ASN A 266 -13.48 -1.06 16.06
CA ASN A 266 -12.03 -0.91 15.95
C ASN A 266 -11.57 0.48 16.40
N LYS A 267 -11.85 0.82 17.67
CA LYS A 267 -11.65 2.17 18.22
C LYS A 267 -10.19 2.63 18.26
N ASP A 268 -9.23 1.71 18.36
CA ASP A 268 -7.80 2.03 18.43
C ASP A 268 -7.12 2.06 17.04
N TYR A 269 -7.89 2.07 15.95
CA TYR A 269 -7.34 1.98 14.60
C TYR A 269 -6.82 3.32 14.06
N TYR A 270 -7.61 4.40 14.18
CA TYR A 270 -7.30 5.72 13.64
C TYR A 270 -7.56 6.78 14.70
N GLY A 271 -6.60 7.69 14.91
CA GLY A 271 -6.77 8.80 15.85
C GLY A 271 -5.46 9.50 16.16
N ARG A 272 -5.51 10.44 17.12
CA ARG A 272 -4.36 11.30 17.46
C ARG A 272 -3.39 10.57 18.39
N GLY A 273 -2.16 10.32 17.93
CA GLY A 273 -1.05 9.80 18.73
C GLY A 273 -0.68 8.35 18.46
N LYS A 274 0.45 7.92 19.03
CA LYS A 274 1.10 6.61 18.77
C LYS A 274 0.31 5.39 19.25
N GLN A 275 -0.73 5.59 20.06
CA GLN A 275 -1.62 4.53 20.53
C GLN A 275 -2.55 4.02 19.42
N PHE A 276 -2.75 4.80 18.35
CA PHE A 276 -3.53 4.39 17.18
C PHE A 276 -2.62 3.75 16.12
N LYS A 277 -3.17 2.82 15.34
CA LYS A 277 -2.42 2.22 14.21
C LYS A 277 -2.07 3.26 13.15
N VAL A 278 -3.03 4.12 12.80
CA VAL A 278 -2.84 5.29 11.95
C VAL A 278 -2.87 6.54 12.84
N ASP A 279 -1.72 7.16 13.03
CA ASP A 279 -1.58 8.37 13.83
C ASP A 279 -1.92 9.61 12.98
N SER A 280 -3.09 10.19 13.23
CA SER A 280 -3.61 11.33 12.46
C SER A 280 -2.87 12.66 12.72
N THR A 281 -1.98 12.71 13.73
CA THR A 281 -1.15 13.89 14.00
C THR A 281 0.03 14.03 13.04
N ARG A 282 0.29 13.00 12.22
CA ARG A 282 1.39 12.96 11.27
C ARG A 282 0.85 12.64 9.88
N LYS A 283 1.63 12.96 8.86
CA LYS A 283 1.30 12.61 7.47
C LYS A 283 1.19 11.09 7.30
N PHE A 284 0.24 10.65 6.48
CA PHE A 284 0.10 9.26 6.04
C PHE A 284 -0.46 9.21 4.62
N THR A 285 -0.31 8.07 3.96
CA THR A 285 -0.92 7.76 2.66
C THR A 285 -2.22 7.01 2.87
N VAL A 286 -3.24 7.35 2.09
CA VAL A 286 -4.51 6.65 1.97
C VAL A 286 -4.56 6.00 0.59
N THR A 287 -4.76 4.68 0.54
CA THR A 287 -4.87 3.92 -0.70
C THR A 287 -6.22 3.23 -0.77
N SER A 288 -6.96 3.44 -1.86
CA SER A 288 -8.24 2.78 -2.11
C SER A 288 -8.18 1.97 -3.39
N GLN A 289 -8.65 0.72 -3.35
CA GLN A 289 -8.71 -0.17 -4.51
C GLN A 289 -10.16 -0.50 -4.82
N PHE A 290 -10.54 -0.34 -6.08
CA PHE A 290 -11.90 -0.54 -6.57
C PHE A 290 -11.91 -1.84 -7.38
N VAL A 291 -12.01 -2.97 -6.68
CA VAL A 291 -11.84 -4.30 -7.27
C VAL A 291 -13.06 -4.67 -8.11
N ALA A 292 -12.81 -5.06 -9.36
CA ALA A 292 -13.84 -5.51 -10.28
C ALA A 292 -13.68 -7.00 -10.59
N ASN A 293 -14.80 -7.66 -10.90
CA ASN A 293 -14.80 -9.03 -11.39
C ASN A 293 -14.34 -9.11 -12.87
N LYS A 294 -14.30 -10.33 -13.43
CA LYS A 294 -13.86 -10.58 -14.82
C LYS A 294 -14.71 -9.83 -15.86
N GLN A 295 -15.95 -9.47 -15.54
CA GLN A 295 -16.86 -8.72 -16.40
C GLN A 295 -16.68 -7.20 -16.27
N GLY A 296 -15.72 -6.73 -15.46
CA GLY A 296 -15.47 -5.30 -15.23
C GLY A 296 -16.50 -4.64 -14.30
N VAL A 297 -17.30 -5.43 -13.57
CA VAL A 297 -18.26 -4.92 -12.58
C VAL A 297 -17.57 -4.78 -11.23
N LEU A 298 -17.70 -3.62 -10.59
CA LEU A 298 -17.19 -3.40 -9.23
C LEU A 298 -17.86 -4.37 -8.25
N THR A 299 -17.05 -5.04 -7.43
CA THR A 299 -17.52 -5.99 -6.41
C THR A 299 -17.06 -5.63 -5.01
N GLU A 300 -15.89 -5.01 -4.87
CA GLU A 300 -15.30 -4.72 -3.56
C GLU A 300 -14.57 -3.38 -3.55
N LEU A 301 -14.69 -2.65 -2.43
CA LEU A 301 -13.89 -1.46 -2.16
C LEU A 301 -12.97 -1.73 -0.98
N HIS A 302 -11.67 -1.74 -1.26
CA HIS A 302 -10.62 -1.97 -0.26
C HIS A 302 -9.95 -0.66 0.12
N ARG A 303 -9.51 -0.59 1.38
CA ARG A 303 -8.73 0.52 1.92
C ARG A 303 -7.51 -0.02 2.65
N HIS A 304 -6.37 0.62 2.48
CA HIS A 304 -5.25 0.50 3.41
C HIS A 304 -4.53 1.85 3.55
N TYR A 305 -3.63 1.93 4.53
CA TYR A 305 -2.86 3.14 4.79
C TYR A 305 -1.36 2.83 4.72
N ILE A 306 -0.56 3.86 4.48
CA ILE A 306 0.90 3.78 4.68
C ILE A 306 1.33 4.90 5.61
N GLN A 307 1.94 4.54 6.73
CA GLN A 307 2.58 5.49 7.63
C GLN A 307 3.92 4.93 8.09
N ASP A 308 4.94 5.78 8.20
CA ASP A 308 6.28 5.38 8.61
C ASP A 308 6.86 4.21 7.78
N ASN A 309 6.63 4.22 6.45
CA ASN A 309 7.03 3.14 5.54
C ASN A 309 6.47 1.76 5.95
N LYS A 310 5.25 1.70 6.48
CA LYS A 310 4.55 0.45 6.77
C LYS A 310 3.16 0.49 6.20
N VAL A 311 2.78 -0.59 5.49
CA VAL A 311 1.38 -0.81 5.13
C VAL A 311 0.61 -1.13 6.43
N ILE A 312 -0.51 -0.45 6.60
CA ILE A 312 -1.45 -0.65 7.69
C ILE A 312 -2.76 -1.08 7.03
N GLU A 313 -3.00 -2.40 7.04
CA GLU A 313 -4.21 -3.01 6.47
C GLU A 313 -5.47 -2.54 7.21
N SER A 314 -6.60 -2.45 6.50
CA SER A 314 -7.90 -2.19 7.15
C SER A 314 -8.20 -3.23 8.21
N ALA A 315 -8.80 -2.77 9.31
CA ALA A 315 -9.25 -3.67 10.36
C ALA A 315 -10.43 -4.52 9.91
N VAL A 316 -10.49 -5.76 10.39
CA VAL A 316 -11.65 -6.64 10.20
C VAL A 316 -12.81 -6.13 11.07
N VAL A 317 -14.04 -6.24 10.59
CA VAL A 317 -15.25 -5.89 11.37
C VAL A 317 -15.27 -6.59 12.73
N ASN A 318 -15.36 -5.82 13.82
CA ASN A 318 -15.29 -6.31 15.20
C ASN A 318 -16.62 -6.20 15.98
N ILE A 319 -17.74 -6.07 15.28
CA ILE A 319 -19.09 -6.12 15.84
C ILE A 319 -19.83 -7.38 15.37
N SER A 320 -20.87 -7.82 16.09
CA SER A 320 -21.76 -8.89 15.65
C SER A 320 -22.68 -8.41 14.52
N GLY A 321 -23.04 -9.30 13.59
CA GLY A 321 -23.99 -9.02 12.51
C GLY A 321 -23.32 -9.05 11.13
N PRO A 322 -22.51 -8.05 10.75
CA PRO A 322 -21.85 -8.02 9.45
C PRO A 322 -20.76 -9.08 9.28
N PRO A 323 -20.39 -9.43 8.03
CA PRO A 323 -19.32 -10.38 7.74
C PRO A 323 -17.97 -9.92 8.31
N LYS A 324 -17.15 -10.89 8.70
CA LYS A 324 -15.80 -10.66 9.27
C LYS A 324 -14.76 -10.41 8.17
N ILE A 325 -14.95 -9.32 7.44
CA ILE A 325 -14.09 -8.86 6.35
C ILE A 325 -13.48 -7.49 6.68
N ASN A 326 -12.53 -7.03 5.85
CA ASN A 326 -11.85 -5.74 5.99
C ASN A 326 -12.00 -4.83 4.74
N TYR A 327 -13.04 -5.08 3.95
CA TYR A 327 -13.39 -4.35 2.75
C TYR A 327 -14.91 -4.24 2.64
N MET A 328 -15.39 -3.34 1.78
CA MET A 328 -16.80 -3.12 1.55
C MET A 328 -17.27 -3.96 0.37
N ASN A 329 -18.40 -4.65 0.53
CA ASN A 329 -19.16 -5.32 -0.52
C ASN A 329 -20.66 -5.25 -0.19
N ASP A 330 -21.51 -5.74 -1.08
CA ASP A 330 -22.97 -5.71 -0.90
C ASP A 330 -23.45 -6.49 0.34
N GLU A 331 -22.77 -7.59 0.72
CA GLU A 331 -23.09 -8.35 1.92
C GLU A 331 -22.88 -7.51 3.19
N TYR A 332 -21.75 -6.81 3.28
CA TYR A 332 -21.48 -5.86 4.36
C TYR A 332 -22.49 -4.72 4.38
N CYS A 333 -22.79 -4.11 3.24
CA CYS A 333 -23.71 -2.97 3.14
C CYS A 333 -25.14 -3.37 3.56
N SER A 334 -25.60 -4.54 3.12
CA SER A 334 -26.87 -5.11 3.55
C SER A 334 -26.89 -5.37 5.06
N ALA A 335 -25.86 -6.03 5.60
CA ALA A 335 -25.80 -6.39 7.01
C ALA A 335 -25.62 -5.20 7.97
N THR A 336 -25.15 -4.06 7.47
CA THR A 336 -25.05 -2.79 8.22
C THR A 336 -26.26 -1.88 8.04
N GLY A 337 -27.28 -2.32 7.30
CA GLY A 337 -28.56 -1.62 7.16
C GLY A 337 -28.56 -0.49 6.13
N ALA A 338 -27.64 -0.51 5.15
CA ALA A 338 -27.62 0.45 4.05
C ALA A 338 -28.75 0.15 3.04
N ASN A 339 -30.00 0.35 3.45
CA ASN A 339 -31.17 -0.08 2.69
C ASN A 339 -31.33 0.65 1.35
N GLU A 340 -31.14 1.98 1.35
CA GLU A 340 -31.25 2.80 0.13
C GLU A 340 -30.12 2.51 -0.85
N TYR A 341 -28.89 2.31 -0.34
CA TYR A 341 -27.76 1.80 -1.11
C TYR A 341 -28.12 0.52 -1.89
N MET A 342 -28.64 -0.49 -1.18
CA MET A 342 -29.03 -1.76 -1.78
C MET A 342 -30.20 -1.60 -2.75
N ARG A 343 -31.21 -0.79 -2.40
CA ARG A 343 -32.39 -0.52 -3.25
C ARG A 343 -32.02 0.15 -4.56
N LEU A 344 -31.03 1.05 -4.54
CA LEU A 344 -30.59 1.83 -5.70
C LEU A 344 -29.50 1.11 -6.52
N GLY A 345 -29.22 -0.15 -6.22
CA GLY A 345 -28.38 -1.03 -7.04
C GLY A 345 -26.95 -1.24 -6.54
N GLY A 346 -26.67 -0.84 -5.30
CA GLY A 346 -25.51 -1.23 -4.52
C GLY A 346 -24.15 -0.98 -5.20
N THR A 347 -23.20 -1.89 -4.94
CA THR A 347 -21.81 -1.77 -5.41
C THR A 347 -21.75 -1.72 -6.93
N LYS A 348 -22.62 -2.45 -7.61
CA LYS A 348 -22.69 -2.47 -9.08
C LYS A 348 -22.98 -1.09 -9.65
N VAL A 349 -24.04 -0.41 -9.21
CA VAL A 349 -24.42 0.92 -9.75
C VAL A 349 -23.36 1.97 -9.45
N MET A 350 -22.76 1.92 -8.25
CA MET A 350 -21.60 2.76 -7.94
C MET A 350 -20.44 2.51 -8.91
N GLY A 351 -20.13 1.23 -9.19
CA GLY A 351 -19.13 0.82 -10.16
C GLY A 351 -19.43 1.28 -11.58
N GLU A 352 -20.69 1.28 -12.00
CA GLU A 352 -21.10 1.79 -13.31
C GLU A 352 -20.85 3.30 -13.44
N ALA A 353 -21.12 4.09 -12.39
CA ALA A 353 -20.79 5.52 -12.36
C ALA A 353 -19.28 5.77 -12.38
N LEU A 354 -18.52 5.04 -11.56
CA LEU A 354 -17.05 5.09 -11.57
C LEU A 354 -16.47 4.69 -12.94
N SER A 355 -17.10 3.77 -13.67
CA SER A 355 -16.67 3.38 -15.02
C SER A 355 -16.97 4.43 -16.08
N ARG A 356 -18.11 5.14 -15.98
CA ARG A 356 -18.43 6.27 -16.88
C ARG A 356 -17.46 7.43 -16.69
N GLY A 357 -17.04 7.64 -15.45
CA GLY A 357 -16.03 8.59 -15.03
C GLY A 357 -16.62 9.71 -14.19
N MET A 358 -15.93 10.06 -13.10
CA MET A 358 -16.41 11.02 -12.12
C MET A 358 -15.37 12.13 -11.87
N VAL A 359 -15.83 13.27 -11.36
CA VAL A 359 -15.00 14.45 -11.09
C VAL A 359 -14.51 14.40 -9.65
N LEU A 360 -13.19 14.57 -9.47
CA LEU A 360 -12.58 14.69 -8.14
C LEU A 360 -12.92 16.04 -7.51
N ALA A 361 -13.59 15.99 -6.36
CA ALA A 361 -13.88 17.11 -5.49
C ALA A 361 -13.08 17.00 -4.19
N MET A 362 -12.57 18.13 -3.70
CA MET A 362 -11.86 18.23 -2.42
C MET A 362 -12.37 19.45 -1.67
N SER A 363 -12.66 19.31 -0.37
CA SER A 363 -13.20 20.39 0.43
C SER A 363 -12.75 20.36 1.89
N VAL A 364 -12.99 21.47 2.58
CA VAL A 364 -12.98 21.54 4.04
C VAL A 364 -14.21 22.28 4.51
N TRP A 365 -14.92 21.71 5.48
CA TRP A 365 -16.16 22.28 6.00
C TRP A 365 -16.44 21.84 7.43
N TRP A 366 -17.36 22.56 8.06
CA TRP A 366 -17.98 22.20 9.34
C TRP A 366 -19.50 22.28 9.19
N SER A 367 -20.24 21.83 10.18
CA SER A 367 -21.70 21.96 10.21
C SER A 367 -22.14 22.72 11.45
N GLU A 368 -22.92 23.78 11.27
CA GLU A 368 -23.58 24.49 12.39
C GLU A 368 -24.83 23.75 12.90
N GLY A 369 -25.38 22.82 12.10
CA GLY A 369 -26.64 22.15 12.41
C GLY A 369 -26.48 20.86 13.22
N ASP A 370 -25.51 20.02 12.85
CA ASP A 370 -25.31 18.69 13.43
C ASP A 370 -23.89 18.44 13.96
N PHE A 371 -23.01 19.45 13.85
CA PHE A 371 -21.62 19.39 14.35
C PHE A 371 -20.83 18.18 13.84
N MET A 372 -21.17 17.67 12.66
CA MET A 372 -20.57 16.47 12.07
C MET A 372 -20.73 15.21 12.93
N ALA A 373 -21.77 15.13 13.76
CA ALA A 373 -21.95 14.05 14.72
C ALA A 373 -21.97 12.65 14.08
N TRP A 374 -22.43 12.53 12.84
CA TRP A 374 -22.45 11.27 12.09
C TRP A 374 -21.05 10.70 11.81
N LEU A 375 -20.02 11.56 11.80
CA LEU A 375 -18.63 11.23 11.50
C LEU A 375 -17.85 10.84 12.76
N ASP A 376 -17.98 11.60 13.85
CA ASP A 376 -17.01 11.54 14.94
C ASP A 376 -17.59 11.49 16.38
N GLN A 377 -18.92 11.47 16.55
CA GLN A 377 -19.56 11.36 17.87
C GLN A 377 -20.16 9.98 18.13
N GLY A 378 -20.35 9.64 19.41
CA GLY A 378 -21.06 8.42 19.82
C GLY A 378 -20.38 7.14 19.33
N SER A 379 -21.05 6.38 18.48
CA SER A 379 -20.46 5.17 17.87
C SER A 379 -19.47 5.50 16.74
N ALA A 380 -19.54 6.70 16.17
CA ALA A 380 -18.72 7.12 15.04
C ALA A 380 -17.33 7.63 15.44
N GLY A 381 -17.15 8.04 16.70
CA GLY A 381 -15.85 8.49 17.19
C GLY A 381 -15.87 8.97 18.63
N PRO A 382 -14.72 9.51 19.08
CA PRO A 382 -14.50 9.86 20.48
C PRO A 382 -15.03 11.24 20.86
N CYS A 383 -15.71 11.95 19.95
CA CYS A 383 -16.09 13.34 20.17
C CYS A 383 -17.35 13.46 21.06
N ASP A 384 -17.35 14.45 21.96
CA ASP A 384 -18.55 14.84 22.71
C ASP A 384 -19.55 15.65 21.87
N ALA A 385 -20.74 15.86 22.43
CA ALA A 385 -21.87 16.47 21.73
C ALA A 385 -21.68 17.96 21.38
N THR A 386 -20.63 18.62 21.87
CA THR A 386 -20.43 20.07 21.78
C THR A 386 -19.07 20.47 21.27
N GLU A 387 -18.04 19.62 21.35
CA GLU A 387 -16.69 19.97 20.89
C GLU A 387 -16.60 20.19 19.38
N GLY A 388 -17.53 19.61 18.61
CA GLY A 388 -17.70 19.84 17.18
C GLY A 388 -18.49 21.12 16.80
N ASP A 389 -19.00 21.88 17.77
CA ASP A 389 -19.61 23.20 17.48
C ASP A 389 -18.55 24.12 16.87
N PRO A 390 -18.79 24.77 15.72
CA PRO A 390 -17.89 25.77 15.13
C PRO A 390 -17.30 26.79 16.12
N LYS A 391 -18.07 27.22 17.13
CA LYS A 391 -17.61 28.13 18.20
C LYS A 391 -16.58 27.49 19.13
N ASN A 392 -16.58 26.18 19.27
CA ASN A 392 -15.63 25.41 20.06
C ASN A 392 -14.44 24.94 19.21
N ILE A 393 -14.67 24.60 17.93
CA ILE A 393 -13.61 24.25 16.97
C ILE A 393 -12.50 25.30 16.96
N VAL A 394 -12.85 26.58 16.82
CA VAL A 394 -11.87 27.68 16.75
C VAL A 394 -11.09 27.91 18.05
N LYS A 395 -11.58 27.39 19.18
CA LYS A 395 -10.84 27.41 20.47
C LYS A 395 -9.78 26.32 20.52
N VAL A 396 -10.05 25.17 19.88
CA VAL A 396 -9.14 24.03 19.81
C VAL A 396 -8.09 24.22 18.71
N GLN A 397 -8.54 24.60 17.52
CA GLN A 397 -7.70 24.89 16.36
C GLN A 397 -8.21 26.19 15.71
N PRO A 398 -7.54 27.34 15.94
CA PRO A 398 -7.98 28.63 15.41
C PRO A 398 -8.02 28.73 13.89
N ASN A 399 -7.22 27.91 13.18
CA ASN A 399 -7.17 27.89 11.72
C ASN A 399 -7.26 26.44 11.20
N PRO A 400 -8.46 25.84 11.18
CA PRO A 400 -8.64 24.49 10.66
C PRO A 400 -8.27 24.42 9.18
N GLU A 401 -7.53 23.38 8.80
CA GLU A 401 -7.06 23.19 7.43
C GLU A 401 -6.68 21.75 7.16
N VAL A 402 -6.66 21.39 5.88
CA VAL A 402 -6.21 20.09 5.39
C VAL A 402 -5.28 20.28 4.20
N THR A 403 -4.26 19.42 4.11
CA THR A 403 -3.42 19.32 2.92
C THR A 403 -3.57 17.94 2.30
N PHE A 404 -4.07 17.90 1.07
CA PHE A 404 -4.05 16.72 0.21
C PHE A 404 -2.86 16.82 -0.73
N SER A 405 -2.10 15.75 -0.90
CA SER A 405 -0.91 15.77 -1.74
C SER A 405 -0.69 14.47 -2.47
N ASN A 406 0.14 14.50 -3.51
CA ASN A 406 0.67 13.31 -4.15
C ASN A 406 -0.43 12.37 -4.69
N ILE A 407 -1.44 12.97 -5.34
CA ILE A 407 -2.57 12.24 -5.93
C ILE A 407 -2.06 11.35 -7.07
N ARG A 408 -2.24 10.04 -6.94
CA ARG A 408 -1.77 8.99 -7.85
C ARG A 408 -2.93 8.07 -8.20
N ILE A 409 -3.06 7.74 -9.48
CA ILE A 409 -4.16 6.94 -10.01
C ILE A 409 -3.56 5.92 -10.96
N GLY A 410 -3.95 4.66 -10.88
CA GLY A 410 -3.30 3.65 -11.70
C GLY A 410 -3.77 2.23 -11.46
N GLU A 411 -3.00 1.30 -12.00
CA GLU A 411 -3.20 -0.13 -11.77
C GLU A 411 -3.15 -0.46 -10.27
N ILE A 412 -3.98 -1.41 -9.84
CA ILE A 412 -3.93 -1.93 -8.47
C ILE A 412 -2.51 -2.42 -8.13
N GLY A 413 -1.99 -1.95 -6.99
CA GLY A 413 -0.64 -2.22 -6.50
C GLY A 413 0.46 -1.35 -7.11
N SER A 414 0.12 -0.27 -7.82
CA SER A 414 1.12 0.62 -8.47
C SER A 414 1.16 2.05 -7.93
N THR A 415 0.14 2.49 -7.18
CA THR A 415 0.01 3.91 -6.80
C THR A 415 0.57 4.22 -5.42
N SER A 416 0.80 3.19 -4.61
CA SER A 416 1.46 3.32 -3.33
C SER A 416 2.49 2.21 -3.21
N SER A 417 3.64 2.56 -2.66
CA SER A 417 4.64 1.60 -2.26
C SER A 417 5.19 2.05 -0.93
N VAL A 418 5.42 1.10 -0.04
CA VAL A 418 6.45 1.31 0.98
C VAL A 418 7.75 1.47 0.21
N LYS A 419 8.56 2.48 0.54
CA LYS A 419 9.94 2.53 0.05
C LYS A 419 10.60 1.25 0.56
N THR A 420 10.71 0.27 -0.33
CA THR A 420 11.32 -1.02 -0.06
C THR A 420 12.63 -1.06 -0.81
N PRO A 421 13.72 -0.94 -0.06
CA PRO A 421 15.04 -1.18 -0.56
C PRO A 421 15.45 -2.62 -0.26
N ALA A 422 15.95 -3.33 -1.27
CA ALA A 422 16.18 -4.78 -1.30
C ALA A 422 14.89 -5.60 -1.12
N TYR A 423 14.26 -6.07 -2.21
CA TYR A 423 12.98 -6.80 -2.23
C TYR A 423 11.78 -6.07 -1.55
N PRO A 424 10.53 -6.21 -2.03
CA PRO A 424 9.38 -5.51 -1.44
C PRO A 424 8.96 -6.08 -0.06
N GLY A 425 9.76 -5.81 0.99
CA GLY A 425 9.40 -5.88 2.40
C GLY A 425 10.33 -6.76 3.27
N PRO A 426 10.28 -6.58 4.61
CA PRO A 426 11.40 -6.05 5.36
C PRO A 426 12.71 -6.81 5.10
N HIS A 427 13.55 -6.28 4.19
CA HIS A 427 15.00 -6.49 4.26
C HIS A 427 15.63 -5.38 5.10
N ARG A 428 14.97 -5.01 6.20
CA ARG A 428 15.76 -4.64 7.36
C ARG A 428 16.37 -5.96 7.82
N LEU A 429 17.65 -6.18 7.54
CA LEU A 429 18.46 -7.15 8.27
C LEU A 429 18.60 -6.71 9.75
N SER A 430 17.55 -6.17 10.38
CA SER A 430 17.52 -5.78 11.79
C SER A 430 17.68 -6.97 12.73
N TYR A 431 17.30 -8.17 12.27
CA TYR A 431 17.63 -9.41 12.97
C TYR A 431 19.15 -9.62 12.99
N TRP A 432 19.83 -9.33 11.88
CA TRP A 432 21.29 -9.28 11.80
C TRP A 432 21.89 -7.96 12.29
N SER A 433 21.15 -6.91 12.65
CA SER A 433 21.74 -5.68 13.23
C SER A 433 22.35 -5.95 14.61
N THR A 434 21.77 -6.91 15.33
CA THR A 434 22.30 -7.42 16.59
C THR A 434 23.45 -8.41 16.36
N TYR A 435 23.42 -9.19 15.28
CA TYR A 435 24.45 -10.20 14.96
C TYR A 435 25.66 -9.65 14.19
N ALA A 436 25.47 -8.65 13.33
CA ALA A 436 26.49 -7.92 12.58
C ALA A 436 27.41 -7.12 13.52
N LYS A 437 26.89 -6.69 14.68
CA LYS A 437 27.71 -6.10 15.75
C LYS A 437 28.74 -7.07 16.33
N GLN A 438 28.57 -8.39 16.16
CA GLN A 438 29.47 -9.43 16.70
C GLN A 438 30.24 -10.19 15.62
N LEU A 439 29.83 -10.09 14.34
CA LEU A 439 30.52 -10.62 13.16
C LEU A 439 31.78 -9.79 12.84
N SER A 440 32.95 -10.31 13.20
CA SER A 440 34.24 -9.63 12.97
C SER A 440 34.76 -9.72 11.52
N ALA A 441 33.91 -10.06 10.55
CA ALA A 441 34.23 -10.17 9.13
C ALA A 441 32.98 -9.90 8.28
N SER A 442 33.01 -8.91 7.38
CA SER A 442 31.92 -8.58 6.44
C SER A 442 31.51 -9.71 5.50
N LEU A 443 32.45 -10.63 5.22
CA LEU A 443 32.24 -11.78 4.34
C LEU A 443 31.23 -12.79 4.92
N THR A 444 31.16 -12.96 6.24
CA THR A 444 30.24 -13.91 6.88
C THR A 444 28.75 -13.54 6.74
N PRO A 445 28.30 -12.31 7.07
CA PRO A 445 26.91 -11.90 6.83
C PRO A 445 26.57 -11.84 5.33
N LEU A 446 27.53 -11.49 4.47
CA LEU A 446 27.33 -11.53 3.01
C LEU A 446 27.03 -12.97 2.55
N THR A 447 27.88 -13.94 2.90
CA THR A 447 27.69 -15.34 2.51
C THR A 447 26.41 -15.93 3.09
N ALA A 448 26.01 -15.58 4.32
CA ALA A 448 24.72 -15.97 4.87
C ALA A 448 23.54 -15.48 4.00
N CYS A 449 23.57 -14.23 3.55
CA CYS A 449 22.55 -13.67 2.66
C CYS A 449 22.57 -14.35 1.29
N GLN A 450 23.75 -14.62 0.74
CA GLN A 450 23.92 -15.29 -0.55
C GLN A 450 23.38 -16.74 -0.53
N ILE A 451 23.58 -17.48 0.57
CA ILE A 451 22.99 -18.83 0.78
C ILE A 451 21.46 -18.76 0.71
N VAL A 452 20.86 -17.82 1.46
CA VAL A 452 19.40 -17.62 1.48
C VAL A 452 18.87 -17.20 0.11
N ALA A 453 19.63 -16.39 -0.62
CA ALA A 453 19.34 -15.95 -1.99
C ALA A 453 19.75 -16.98 -3.05
N ASN A 454 19.57 -18.27 -2.75
CA ASN A 454 19.85 -19.38 -3.65
C ASN A 454 21.29 -19.38 -4.22
N ASN A 455 22.28 -19.31 -3.32
CA ASN A 455 23.71 -19.31 -3.66
C ASN A 455 24.13 -18.18 -4.62
N ALA A 456 23.59 -16.96 -4.44
CA ALA A 456 23.92 -15.77 -5.23
C ALA A 456 25.34 -15.22 -4.94
N PHE A 457 26.37 -16.06 -4.94
CA PHE A 457 27.74 -15.71 -4.54
C PHE A 457 28.39 -14.68 -5.48
N GLU A 458 28.12 -14.76 -6.78
CA GLU A 458 28.75 -13.91 -7.79
C GLU A 458 28.10 -12.52 -7.91
N LYS A 459 26.78 -12.44 -7.73
CA LYS A 459 25.99 -11.22 -7.98
C LYS A 459 25.44 -10.57 -6.70
N GLY A 460 25.55 -11.26 -5.58
CA GLY A 460 25.05 -10.81 -4.29
C GLY A 460 26.00 -9.82 -3.62
N TYR A 461 25.50 -8.67 -3.18
CA TYR A 461 26.29 -7.68 -2.44
C TYR A 461 25.49 -7.03 -1.30
N LEU A 462 26.20 -6.54 -0.29
CA LEU A 462 25.62 -5.71 0.77
C LEU A 462 25.75 -4.22 0.43
N ALA A 463 24.78 -3.42 0.83
CA ALA A 463 24.84 -1.98 0.80
C ALA A 463 24.45 -1.38 2.16
N ARG A 464 25.04 -0.22 2.46
CA ARG A 464 24.76 0.64 3.61
C ARG A 464 23.54 1.52 3.40
N ASP A 465 23.07 1.60 2.17
CA ASP A 465 21.86 2.30 1.83
C ASP A 465 20.84 1.40 1.18
N GLU A 466 19.64 1.90 1.29
CA GLU A 466 18.44 1.32 0.80
C GLU A 466 18.45 1.17 -0.76
N LYS A 467 19.11 2.05 -1.51
CA LYS A 467 19.03 2.00 -2.97
C LYS A 467 20.11 1.10 -3.59
N GLY A 468 20.91 0.39 -2.78
CA GLY A 468 22.02 -0.43 -3.27
C GLY A 468 23.16 0.41 -3.88
N LYS A 469 23.23 1.71 -3.57
CA LYS A 469 24.19 2.66 -4.15
C LYS A 469 25.49 2.73 -3.37
N ASP A 470 25.40 2.70 -2.05
CA ASP A 470 26.51 2.68 -1.10
C ASP A 470 26.86 1.23 -0.79
N ARG A 471 27.52 0.57 -1.76
CA ARG A 471 27.96 -0.82 -1.61
C ARG A 471 28.99 -0.93 -0.49
N VAL A 472 28.85 -1.97 0.32
CA VAL A 472 29.89 -2.41 1.25
C VAL A 472 31.10 -2.84 0.41
N SER A 473 32.27 -2.33 0.75
CA SER A 473 33.51 -2.69 0.06
C SER A 473 34.01 -4.03 0.58
N ASP A 474 34.59 -4.85 -0.31
CA ASP A 474 35.18 -6.15 0.05
C ASP A 474 36.32 -6.03 1.08
N ASP A 475 36.95 -4.85 1.18
CA ASP A 475 38.02 -4.55 2.14
C ASP A 475 37.51 -4.18 3.55
N GLU A 476 36.22 -3.87 3.70
CA GLU A 476 35.66 -3.49 4.99
C GLU A 476 35.51 -4.72 5.87
N LYS A 477 36.46 -4.98 6.77
CA LYS A 477 36.44 -6.18 7.63
C LYS A 477 35.37 -6.16 8.73
N ILE A 478 34.83 -4.98 9.08
CA ILE A 478 33.88 -4.84 10.19
C ILE A 478 32.69 -4.01 9.72
N LEU A 479 31.49 -4.56 9.87
CA LEU A 479 30.24 -3.87 9.56
C LEU A 479 29.80 -3.02 10.76
N LEU A 480 30.01 -1.71 10.69
CA LEU A 480 29.77 -0.77 11.79
C LEU A 480 28.34 -0.21 11.84
N GLN A 481 27.60 -0.27 10.73
CA GLN A 481 26.25 0.29 10.69
C GLN A 481 25.24 -0.62 11.37
N ARG A 482 24.13 -0.01 11.78
CA ARG A 482 23.01 -0.76 12.37
C ARG A 482 22.32 -1.62 11.32
N ASP A 483 22.05 -1.08 10.15
CA ASP A 483 21.26 -1.76 9.12
C ASP A 483 22.10 -1.89 7.84
N TYR A 484 21.97 -3.04 7.17
CA TYR A 484 22.52 -3.33 5.85
C TYR A 484 21.43 -3.97 5.00
N TRP A 485 21.56 -3.85 3.68
CA TRP A 485 20.62 -4.37 2.70
C TRP A 485 21.35 -5.27 1.71
N PHE A 486 20.76 -6.41 1.36
CA PHE A 486 21.35 -7.36 0.41
C PHE A 486 20.67 -7.24 -0.96
N PHE A 487 21.46 -7.17 -2.01
CA PHE A 487 21.00 -7.06 -3.39
C PHE A 487 21.62 -8.16 -4.23
N VAL A 488 20.89 -8.60 -5.25
CA VAL A 488 21.43 -9.42 -6.34
C VAL A 488 21.43 -8.58 -7.60
N GLU A 489 22.60 -8.38 -8.19
CA GLU A 489 22.74 -7.54 -9.38
C GLU A 489 21.91 -8.08 -10.55
N GLY A 490 21.04 -7.21 -11.10
CA GLY A 490 20.15 -7.54 -12.21
C GLY A 490 18.89 -8.30 -11.81
N ASP A 491 18.63 -8.53 -10.51
CA ASP A 491 17.42 -9.21 -10.05
C ASP A 491 16.82 -8.56 -8.80
N ASP A 492 15.88 -7.64 -9.02
CA ASP A 492 15.11 -6.99 -7.95
C ASP A 492 14.19 -7.96 -7.19
N ARG A 493 13.95 -9.15 -7.78
CA ARG A 493 13.14 -10.22 -7.22
C ARG A 493 13.82 -11.61 -7.33
N TYR A 494 15.05 -11.69 -6.81
CA TYR A 494 15.81 -12.92 -6.59
C TYR A 494 15.11 -14.01 -5.74
N PRO A 495 15.22 -15.29 -6.12
CA PRO A 495 14.54 -16.36 -5.41
C PRO A 495 15.15 -16.62 -4.02
N ILE A 496 14.29 -16.89 -3.04
CA ILE A 496 14.66 -17.22 -1.66
C ILE A 496 14.54 -18.72 -1.44
N VAL A 497 15.56 -19.33 -0.83
CA VAL A 497 15.47 -20.71 -0.36
C VAL A 497 14.78 -20.71 1.01
N PRO A 498 13.63 -21.39 1.19
CA PRO A 498 12.83 -21.23 2.40
C PRO A 498 13.26 -22.13 3.56
N SER A 499 14.02 -23.20 3.30
CA SER A 499 14.53 -24.12 4.33
C SER A 499 15.84 -24.79 3.90
N PHE A 500 16.58 -25.38 4.84
CA PHE A 500 17.78 -26.14 4.52
C PHE A 500 17.49 -27.33 3.58
N ARG A 501 16.32 -27.97 3.71
CA ARG A 501 15.93 -29.12 2.88
C ARG A 501 15.65 -28.75 1.42
N ASP A 502 15.22 -27.51 1.19
CA ASP A 502 15.03 -26.92 -0.14
C ASP A 502 16.32 -26.39 -0.75
N TRP A 503 17.40 -26.27 0.04
CA TRP A 503 18.67 -25.71 -0.40
C TRP A 503 19.49 -26.72 -1.20
N GLN A 504 20.03 -26.29 -2.34
CA GLN A 504 20.99 -27.07 -3.11
C GLN A 504 22.42 -26.74 -2.67
N PHE A 505 23.21 -27.76 -2.38
CA PHE A 505 24.62 -27.57 -2.03
C PHE A 505 25.41 -27.09 -3.25
N PRO A 506 26.19 -25.99 -3.13
CA PRO A 506 26.94 -25.41 -4.24
C PRO A 506 28.27 -26.14 -4.47
N HIS A 507 28.20 -27.36 -5.00
CA HIS A 507 29.39 -28.12 -5.39
C HIS A 507 30.34 -27.27 -6.24
N ASP A 508 31.62 -27.28 -5.89
CA ASP A 508 32.72 -26.55 -6.56
C ASP A 508 32.55 -25.02 -6.65
N LYS A 509 31.53 -24.46 -5.99
CA LYS A 509 31.18 -23.02 -6.01
C LYS A 509 31.14 -22.40 -4.61
N LEU A 510 31.87 -23.00 -3.67
CA LEU A 510 32.02 -22.41 -2.34
C LEU A 510 32.79 -21.08 -2.43
N PRO A 511 32.42 -20.07 -1.62
CA PRO A 511 33.16 -18.81 -1.57
C PRO A 511 34.66 -19.03 -1.31
N GLU A 512 35.52 -18.26 -1.98
CA GLU A 512 36.98 -18.41 -1.91
C GLU A 512 37.53 -18.33 -0.47
N TRP A 513 36.93 -17.48 0.36
CA TRP A 513 37.34 -17.30 1.75
C TRP A 513 36.96 -18.48 2.66
N TRP A 514 36.09 -19.39 2.20
CA TRP A 514 35.71 -20.59 2.94
C TRP A 514 36.71 -21.73 2.73
N THR A 515 37.87 -21.64 3.37
CA THR A 515 39.01 -22.53 3.12
C THR A 515 38.94 -23.86 3.87
N SER A 516 39.68 -24.87 3.41
CA SER A 516 39.83 -26.15 4.13
C SER A 516 40.47 -25.96 5.53
N PRO A 517 40.08 -26.75 6.54
CA PRO A 517 40.73 -26.74 7.86
C PRO A 517 42.21 -27.13 7.76
N SER A 518 43.08 -26.40 8.47
CA SER A 518 44.54 -26.61 8.50
C SER A 518 45.02 -27.55 9.63
N SER A 519 44.14 -27.94 10.56
CA SER A 519 44.50 -28.75 11.73
C SER A 519 44.65 -30.24 11.36
N LYS A 520 45.82 -30.82 11.67
CA LYS A 520 46.13 -32.25 11.50
C LYS A 520 45.89 -33.03 12.80
N THR A 521 44.67 -32.98 13.33
CA THR A 521 44.35 -33.77 14.52
C THR A 521 43.74 -35.13 14.12
N SER A 522 44.06 -36.18 14.88
CA SER A 522 43.49 -37.52 14.68
C SER A 522 41.96 -37.50 14.81
N LEU A 523 41.28 -38.18 13.88
CA LEU A 523 39.83 -38.45 13.83
C LEU A 523 39.20 -38.93 15.16
N TYR A 524 40.02 -39.46 16.08
CA TYR A 524 39.57 -40.06 17.34
C TYR A 524 40.02 -39.29 18.60
N SER A 525 40.31 -38.00 18.48
CA SER A 525 40.60 -37.17 19.65
C SER A 525 39.46 -37.25 20.67
N LYS A 526 39.72 -37.84 21.84
CA LYS A 526 38.76 -37.91 22.96
C LYS A 526 38.70 -36.60 23.76
N ARG A 527 38.75 -35.47 23.06
CA ARG A 527 38.74 -34.13 23.65
C ARG A 527 37.80 -33.24 22.86
N CYS A 528 37.09 -32.35 23.56
CA CYS A 528 36.22 -31.38 22.93
C CYS A 528 37.02 -30.47 21.98
N ALA A 529 36.54 -30.33 20.75
CA ALA A 529 37.16 -29.56 19.68
C ALA A 529 37.27 -28.05 19.97
N ILE A 530 36.58 -27.53 20.97
CA ILE A 530 36.56 -26.08 21.31
C ILE A 530 37.26 -25.80 22.63
N THR A 531 36.98 -26.60 23.67
CA THR A 531 37.53 -26.37 25.02
C THR A 531 38.76 -27.20 25.30
N ASN A 532 39.10 -28.15 24.42
CA ASN A 532 40.15 -29.14 24.61
C ASN A 532 40.00 -29.93 25.93
N THR A 533 38.77 -30.13 26.40
CA THR A 533 38.48 -30.90 27.63
C THR A 533 38.27 -32.38 27.31
N SER A 534 38.77 -33.28 28.17
CA SER A 534 38.72 -34.74 27.95
C SER A 534 37.57 -35.46 28.67
N TYR A 535 36.61 -34.73 29.23
CA TYR A 535 35.48 -35.28 29.99
C TYR A 535 34.17 -34.61 29.59
N ALA A 536 33.04 -35.28 29.83
CA ALA A 536 31.68 -34.78 29.55
C ALA A 536 31.49 -34.25 28.11
N PHE A 537 32.11 -34.91 27.13
CA PHE A 537 31.91 -34.63 25.71
C PHE A 537 31.05 -35.70 25.04
N THR A 538 30.43 -35.32 23.93
CA THR A 538 29.62 -36.14 23.03
C THR A 538 30.06 -35.88 21.59
N TRP A 539 29.53 -36.65 20.65
CA TRP A 539 29.84 -36.56 19.22
C TRP A 539 28.72 -35.83 18.51
N ALA A 540 29.03 -34.64 17.98
CA ALA A 540 28.10 -33.82 17.23
C ALA A 540 28.28 -34.09 15.74
N HIS A 541 27.17 -34.18 15.00
CA HIS A 541 27.24 -34.19 13.55
C HIS A 541 27.25 -32.76 13.00
N LEU A 542 28.13 -32.45 12.05
CA LEU A 542 28.12 -31.18 11.34
C LEU A 542 26.83 -31.07 10.51
N ILE A 543 26.56 -32.02 9.62
CA ILE A 543 25.24 -32.21 9.02
C ILE A 543 24.45 -33.15 9.95
N PRO A 544 23.40 -32.68 10.64
CA PRO A 544 22.63 -33.50 11.58
C PRO A 544 22.08 -34.77 10.93
N ARG A 545 22.00 -35.87 11.69
CA ARG A 545 21.48 -37.16 11.19
C ARG A 545 20.06 -37.04 10.65
N GLU A 546 19.27 -36.10 11.17
CA GLU A 546 17.91 -35.78 10.74
C GLU A 546 17.82 -35.28 9.29
N GLU A 547 18.95 -34.87 8.71
CA GLU A 547 19.06 -34.39 7.32
C GLU A 547 19.63 -35.46 6.37
N GLN A 548 19.52 -36.75 6.72
CA GLN A 548 19.97 -37.87 5.88
C GLN A 548 19.45 -37.80 4.43
N GLN A 549 18.18 -37.42 4.24
CA GLN A 549 17.59 -37.28 2.90
C GLN A 549 18.29 -36.17 2.12
N TRP A 550 18.47 -34.99 2.72
CA TRP A 550 19.18 -33.87 2.11
C TRP A 550 20.64 -34.22 1.80
N PHE A 551 21.32 -34.95 2.71
CA PHE A 551 22.69 -35.42 2.54
C PHE A 551 22.84 -36.31 1.31
N SER A 552 21.97 -37.30 1.16
CA SER A 552 21.98 -38.20 0.01
C SER A 552 21.63 -37.47 -1.29
N LYS A 553 20.59 -36.63 -1.26
CA LYS A 553 20.13 -35.82 -2.41
C LYS A 553 21.19 -34.87 -2.96
N ASN A 554 21.97 -34.25 -2.08
CA ASN A 554 23.05 -33.34 -2.46
C ASN A 554 24.40 -34.06 -2.60
N GLY A 555 24.44 -35.39 -2.73
CA GLY A 555 25.68 -36.10 -2.98
C GLY A 555 26.78 -35.86 -1.94
N MET A 556 26.41 -35.54 -0.70
CA MET A 556 27.39 -35.13 0.33
C MET A 556 28.32 -36.27 0.76
N GLY A 557 27.99 -37.51 0.40
CA GLY A 557 28.87 -38.67 0.55
C GLY A 557 30.09 -38.64 -0.37
N LEU A 558 30.17 -37.72 -1.34
CA LEU A 558 31.37 -37.50 -2.17
C LEU A 558 32.51 -36.84 -1.40
N TYR A 559 32.21 -36.21 -0.26
CA TYR A 559 33.17 -35.52 0.59
C TYR A 559 33.61 -36.40 1.78
N GLY A 560 34.60 -35.93 2.55
CA GLY A 560 35.11 -36.63 3.73
C GLY A 560 36.06 -37.79 3.41
N GLY A 561 35.91 -38.89 4.16
CA GLY A 561 36.86 -40.01 4.18
C GLY A 561 36.49 -41.18 3.28
N GLY A 562 35.48 -41.04 2.43
CA GLY A 562 35.02 -42.08 1.51
C GLY A 562 34.09 -43.13 2.15
N SER A 563 33.50 -42.86 3.32
CA SER A 563 32.46 -43.76 3.85
C SER A 563 31.15 -43.67 3.08
N HIS A 564 30.92 -42.56 2.37
CA HIS A 564 29.69 -42.23 1.66
C HIS A 564 28.42 -42.16 2.54
N THR A 565 28.56 -42.18 3.87
CA THR A 565 27.45 -42.14 4.82
C THR A 565 27.43 -40.84 5.62
N ILE A 566 26.29 -40.49 6.22
CA ILE A 566 26.19 -39.34 7.14
C ILE A 566 27.05 -39.49 8.39
N ASP A 567 27.44 -40.73 8.71
CA ASP A 567 28.30 -41.08 9.84
C ASP A 567 29.79 -41.06 9.48
N ASP A 568 30.14 -40.44 8.34
CA ASP A 568 31.53 -40.21 7.99
C ASP A 568 32.26 -39.51 9.15
N PRO A 569 33.43 -40.01 9.59
CA PRO A 569 34.18 -39.39 10.67
C PRO A 569 34.51 -37.90 10.45
N HIS A 570 34.53 -37.42 9.21
CA HIS A 570 34.73 -36.00 8.87
C HIS A 570 33.46 -35.15 9.07
N ASN A 571 32.29 -35.77 9.14
CA ASN A 571 31.03 -35.13 9.51
C ASN A 571 30.83 -35.10 11.05
N ILE A 572 31.76 -35.62 11.84
CA ILE A 572 31.62 -35.77 13.29
C ILE A 572 32.63 -34.88 14.03
N LEU A 573 32.17 -34.20 15.08
CA LEU A 573 32.95 -33.27 15.90
C LEU A 573 32.74 -33.55 17.40
N PRO A 574 33.78 -33.83 18.19
CA PRO A 574 33.64 -34.00 19.63
C PRO A 574 33.38 -32.64 20.30
N LEU A 575 32.25 -32.49 20.99
CA LEU A 575 31.89 -31.27 21.73
C LEU A 575 31.53 -31.59 23.18
N LYS A 576 31.90 -30.71 24.11
CA LYS A 576 31.39 -30.76 25.49
C LYS A 576 29.86 -30.71 25.46
N ALA A 577 29.18 -31.43 26.35
CA ALA A 577 27.72 -31.63 26.27
C ALA A 577 26.91 -30.32 26.20
N ASP A 578 27.34 -29.28 26.89
CA ASP A 578 26.76 -27.93 26.83
C ASP A 578 26.94 -27.27 25.45
N LEU A 579 28.15 -27.34 24.90
CA LEU A 579 28.46 -26.85 23.56
C LEU A 579 27.73 -27.64 22.48
N TYR A 580 27.55 -28.95 22.65
CA TYR A 580 26.74 -29.77 21.75
C TYR A 580 25.29 -29.28 21.70
N VAL A 581 24.67 -29.05 22.86
CA VAL A 581 23.30 -28.50 22.93
C VAL A 581 23.22 -27.15 22.24
N CYS A 582 24.18 -26.25 22.50
CA CYS A 582 24.23 -24.93 21.86
C CYS A 582 24.43 -25.03 20.34
N PHE A 583 25.27 -25.97 19.89
CA PHE A 583 25.53 -26.20 18.48
C PHE A 583 24.24 -26.64 17.77
N ASP A 584 23.52 -27.63 18.31
CA ASP A 584 22.24 -28.15 17.77
C ASP A 584 21.04 -27.21 17.98
N GLN A 585 21.25 -26.10 18.68
CA GLN A 585 20.30 -24.98 18.75
C GLN A 585 20.68 -23.83 17.80
N SER A 586 21.72 -24.02 16.98
CA SER A 586 22.27 -22.99 16.08
C SER A 586 22.75 -21.74 16.82
N VAL A 587 23.12 -21.85 18.10
CA VAL A 587 23.61 -20.71 18.91
C VAL A 587 24.93 -20.18 18.36
N PHE A 588 25.74 -21.06 17.75
CA PHE A 588 27.00 -20.71 17.11
C PHE A 588 27.24 -21.55 15.86
N ALA A 589 28.13 -21.06 14.99
CA ALA A 589 28.68 -21.80 13.87
C ALA A 589 30.22 -21.79 13.91
N LEU A 590 30.83 -22.70 13.17
CA LEU A 590 32.28 -22.74 12.98
C LEU A 590 32.60 -22.11 11.63
N ILE A 591 33.38 -21.04 11.63
CA ILE A 591 33.71 -20.29 10.41
C ILE A 591 35.22 -20.08 10.29
N PRO A 592 35.79 -20.08 9.08
CA PRO A 592 37.19 -19.76 8.87
C PRO A 592 37.43 -18.26 9.08
N LYS A 593 38.52 -17.92 9.78
CA LYS A 593 39.01 -16.54 9.90
C LYS A 593 40.49 -16.46 9.56
N GLN A 594 40.85 -15.36 8.92
CA GLN A 594 42.24 -14.97 8.73
C GLN A 594 42.81 -14.46 10.05
N SER A 595 43.88 -15.09 10.55
CA SER A 595 44.67 -14.54 11.65
C SER A 595 45.38 -13.25 11.20
N GLY A 596 45.28 -12.19 11.98
CA GLY A 596 45.91 -10.91 11.68
C GLY A 596 47.43 -11.02 11.63
N GLN A 597 48.07 -10.29 10.70
CA GLN A 597 49.53 -10.23 10.58
C GLN A 597 50.19 -9.81 11.90
N THR A 598 51.00 -10.70 12.45
CA THR A 598 52.15 -10.33 13.28
C THR A 598 53.38 -10.99 12.67
N ASN A 599 54.27 -10.18 12.11
CA ASN A 599 55.66 -10.52 11.76
C ASN A 599 55.91 -11.48 10.58
N GLY A 600 55.26 -11.27 9.42
CA GLY A 600 55.76 -11.81 8.14
C GLY A 600 55.80 -13.33 7.98
N VAL A 601 55.07 -14.07 8.81
CA VAL A 601 54.85 -15.53 8.67
C VAL A 601 53.46 -15.75 8.08
N GLU A 602 53.34 -16.72 7.17
CA GLU A 602 52.15 -17.05 6.38
C GLU A 602 50.85 -17.02 7.20
N SER A 603 49.82 -16.36 6.63
CA SER A 603 48.48 -16.28 7.19
C SER A 603 47.82 -17.65 7.19
N ASN A 604 47.84 -18.35 8.33
CA ASN A 604 47.12 -19.61 8.44
C ASN A 604 45.65 -19.32 8.76
N ASN A 605 44.73 -19.75 7.89
CA ASN A 605 43.30 -19.66 8.15
C ASN A 605 42.94 -20.64 9.27
N GLN A 606 42.29 -20.15 10.32
CA GLN A 606 41.87 -20.95 11.45
C GLN A 606 40.35 -20.87 11.59
N TYR A 607 39.72 -22.03 11.79
CA TYR A 607 38.30 -22.06 12.15
C TYR A 607 38.13 -21.61 13.59
N VAL A 608 37.10 -20.80 13.81
CA VAL A 608 36.73 -20.33 15.15
C VAL A 608 35.25 -20.58 15.41
N LEU A 609 34.90 -20.69 16.68
CA LEU A 609 33.54 -20.59 17.15
C LEU A 609 33.04 -19.15 16.98
N HIS A 610 31.94 -19.01 16.26
CA HIS A 610 31.28 -17.74 16.03
C HIS A 610 29.84 -17.79 16.51
N VAL A 611 29.52 -17.00 17.53
CA VAL A 611 28.18 -16.93 18.12
C VAL A 611 27.24 -16.24 17.13
N LEU A 612 26.18 -16.97 16.75
CA LEU A 612 25.11 -16.50 15.88
C LEU A 612 23.96 -15.90 16.68
N ASP A 613 23.79 -16.26 17.96
CA ASP A 613 22.74 -15.74 18.83
C ASP A 613 23.29 -14.93 20.01
N GLY A 614 23.44 -13.61 19.82
CA GLY A 614 23.95 -12.67 20.83
C GLY A 614 23.03 -12.37 22.03
N ARG A 615 21.91 -13.08 22.20
CA ARG A 615 21.05 -12.95 23.39
C ARG A 615 21.73 -13.49 24.66
N GLU A 616 22.68 -14.40 24.51
CA GLU A 616 23.45 -14.99 25.59
C GLU A 616 24.81 -14.30 25.74
N ALA A 617 24.82 -13.09 26.31
CA ALA A 617 26.01 -12.25 26.43
C ALA A 617 27.19 -12.94 27.13
N GLU A 618 26.90 -13.81 28.12
CA GLU A 618 27.89 -14.63 28.82
C GLU A 618 28.54 -15.66 27.88
N PHE A 619 27.74 -16.35 27.06
CA PHE A 619 28.25 -17.32 26.10
C PHE A 619 29.13 -16.64 25.04
N THR A 620 28.71 -15.49 24.53
CA THR A 620 29.53 -14.69 23.60
C THR A 620 30.86 -14.30 24.24
N ALA A 621 30.85 -13.78 25.48
CA ALA A 621 32.08 -13.38 26.16
C ALA A 621 33.08 -14.55 26.35
N LEU A 622 32.57 -15.76 26.55
CA LEU A 622 33.39 -16.95 26.80
C LEU A 622 33.91 -17.64 25.53
N TYR A 623 33.14 -17.62 24.44
CA TYR A 623 33.38 -18.49 23.28
C TYR A 623 33.55 -17.77 21.95
N GLN A 624 33.21 -16.49 21.84
CA GLN A 624 33.35 -15.76 20.58
C GLN A 624 34.80 -15.76 20.11
N ASN A 625 35.00 -16.11 18.84
CA ASN A 625 36.31 -16.23 18.20
C ASN A 625 37.25 -17.25 18.84
N ARG A 626 36.73 -18.18 19.64
CA ARG A 626 37.54 -19.24 20.23
C ARG A 626 38.00 -20.20 19.11
N PRO A 627 39.30 -20.45 18.98
CA PRO A 627 39.81 -21.38 17.98
C PRO A 627 39.20 -22.79 18.10
N VAL A 628 38.97 -23.43 16.96
CA VAL A 628 38.67 -24.85 16.91
C VAL A 628 39.98 -25.61 16.92
N GLU A 629 40.23 -26.33 18.00
CA GLU A 629 41.45 -27.08 18.28
C GLU A 629 41.55 -28.34 17.42
N THR A 630 40.40 -29.00 17.19
CA THR A 630 40.34 -30.28 16.47
C THR A 630 39.33 -30.20 15.34
N LEU A 631 39.83 -30.19 14.10
CA LEU A 631 39.08 -30.39 12.87
C LEU A 631 39.89 -31.30 11.96
N VAL A 632 39.18 -32.00 11.08
CA VAL A 632 39.78 -33.00 10.20
C VAL A 632 39.84 -32.43 8.79
N GLU A 633 40.96 -32.61 8.12
CA GLU A 633 41.12 -32.29 6.70
C GLU A 633 40.07 -33.06 5.87
N GLY A 634 39.35 -32.39 4.97
CA GLY A 634 38.21 -32.99 4.24
C GLY A 634 36.83 -32.70 4.85
N SER A 635 36.74 -31.96 5.95
CA SER A 635 35.46 -31.55 6.56
C SER A 635 34.90 -30.24 6.01
N ARG A 636 35.53 -29.63 5.00
CA ARG A 636 35.24 -28.26 4.51
C ARG A 636 33.78 -28.09 4.09
N GLU A 637 33.29 -29.04 3.29
CA GLU A 637 31.94 -29.03 2.74
C GLU A 637 30.89 -29.29 3.82
N TYR A 638 31.19 -30.18 4.77
CA TYR A 638 30.34 -30.42 5.95
C TYR A 638 30.26 -29.20 6.87
N LEU A 639 31.35 -28.47 7.04
CA LEU A 639 31.37 -27.20 7.79
C LEU A 639 30.53 -26.12 7.11
N PHE A 640 30.60 -26.01 5.78
CA PHE A 640 29.77 -25.06 5.03
C PHE A 640 28.29 -25.43 5.10
N ALA A 641 27.96 -26.71 4.94
CA ALA A 641 26.60 -27.20 5.08
C ALA A 641 26.05 -26.96 6.49
N ARG A 642 26.85 -27.16 7.55
CA ARG A 642 26.48 -26.80 8.92
C ARG A 642 26.17 -25.31 9.05
N PHE A 643 27.02 -24.47 8.47
CA PHE A 643 26.81 -23.02 8.50
C PHE A 643 25.47 -22.68 7.86
N ALA A 644 25.20 -23.14 6.64
CA ALA A 644 23.92 -22.97 5.96
C ALA A 644 22.75 -23.47 6.81
N TRP A 645 22.83 -24.68 7.36
CA TRP A 645 21.81 -25.27 8.26
C TRP A 645 21.50 -24.36 9.44
N SER A 646 22.55 -23.79 10.05
CA SER A 646 22.42 -22.86 11.16
C SER A 646 21.73 -21.55 10.73
N ILE A 647 22.06 -21.00 9.56
CA ILE A 647 21.43 -19.78 9.00
C ILE A 647 19.93 -20.00 8.76
N PHE A 648 19.52 -21.12 8.16
CA PHE A 648 18.11 -21.39 7.86
C PHE A 648 17.23 -21.50 9.10
N SER A 649 17.78 -21.90 10.26
CA SER A 649 17.05 -21.94 11.53
C SER A 649 16.55 -20.56 12.00
N PHE A 650 17.10 -19.48 11.45
CA PHE A 650 16.71 -18.09 11.73
C PHE A 650 15.83 -17.46 10.64
N LEU A 651 15.48 -18.21 9.59
CA LEU A 651 14.79 -17.65 8.42
C LEU A 651 13.27 -17.48 8.62
N LYS A 652 12.68 -18.19 9.58
CA LYS A 652 11.23 -18.15 9.83
C LYS A 652 10.64 -16.73 9.97
N PRO A 653 11.17 -15.83 10.83
CA PRO A 653 10.66 -14.47 10.94
C PRO A 653 10.76 -13.65 9.65
N PHE A 654 11.74 -13.97 8.81
CA PHE A 654 11.95 -13.31 7.52
C PHE A 654 10.89 -13.75 6.49
N LEU A 655 10.56 -15.04 6.44
CA LEU A 655 9.51 -15.57 5.54
C LEU A 655 8.10 -15.16 5.97
N THR A 656 7.86 -15.06 7.28
CA THR A 656 6.55 -14.75 7.91
C THR A 656 6.31 -13.25 8.11
N SER A 657 7.15 -12.39 7.51
CA SER A 657 7.16 -10.95 7.75
C SER A 657 6.02 -10.16 7.07
N GLY A 658 4.94 -10.83 6.66
CA GLY A 658 3.78 -10.21 6.02
C GLY A 658 3.99 -9.83 4.54
N VAL A 659 5.05 -10.37 3.91
CA VAL A 659 5.51 -9.99 2.57
C VAL A 659 5.57 -11.21 1.66
N GLY A 660 4.98 -11.11 0.46
CA GLY A 660 5.07 -12.16 -0.55
C GLY A 660 6.47 -12.25 -1.17
N ARG A 661 6.95 -13.48 -1.40
CA ARG A 661 8.33 -13.76 -1.85
C ARG A 661 8.34 -14.79 -2.96
N ARG A 662 9.33 -14.70 -3.85
CA ARG A 662 9.67 -15.82 -4.73
C ARG A 662 10.49 -16.81 -3.93
N VAL A 663 10.07 -18.06 -3.89
CA VAL A 663 10.77 -19.12 -3.17
C VAL A 663 11.18 -20.24 -4.12
N VAL A 664 12.33 -20.83 -3.85
CA VAL A 664 12.76 -22.09 -4.49
C VAL A 664 12.13 -23.23 -3.72
N ARG A 665 11.45 -24.14 -4.41
CA ARG A 665 10.89 -25.36 -3.82
C ARG A 665 11.31 -26.58 -4.62
N PHE A 666 11.42 -27.71 -3.94
CA PHE A 666 11.69 -29.00 -4.56
C PHE A 666 10.38 -29.76 -4.80
N ARG A 667 10.17 -30.29 -6.02
CA ARG A 667 9.03 -31.15 -6.38
C ARG A 667 9.55 -32.47 -6.98
N LEU A 668 8.90 -33.58 -6.66
CA LEU A 668 9.06 -34.85 -7.36
C LEU A 668 7.95 -34.94 -8.43
N ARG A 669 8.32 -35.13 -9.69
CA ARG A 669 7.41 -35.28 -10.82
C ARG A 669 7.54 -36.68 -11.41
N ALA A 670 6.44 -37.33 -11.76
CA ALA A 670 6.48 -38.57 -12.54
C ALA A 670 6.96 -38.26 -13.98
N SER A 671 7.92 -39.02 -14.50
CA SER A 671 8.33 -38.89 -15.90
C SER A 671 7.35 -39.63 -16.81
N ASP A 672 6.47 -38.88 -17.46
CA ASP A 672 5.56 -39.27 -18.55
C ASP A 672 4.51 -40.37 -18.26
N GLU A 673 3.33 -40.22 -18.86
CA GLU A 673 2.09 -40.96 -18.55
C GLU A 673 2.05 -42.44 -18.98
N ASP A 674 3.13 -43.03 -19.50
CA ASP A 674 3.07 -44.35 -20.17
C ASP A 674 4.19 -45.36 -19.78
N ALA A 675 4.79 -45.26 -18.59
CA ALA A 675 5.71 -46.31 -18.12
C ALA A 675 5.34 -46.84 -16.73
N GLU A 676 5.09 -48.15 -16.68
CA GLU A 676 4.92 -48.92 -15.44
C GLU A 676 6.08 -48.66 -14.46
N GLU A 677 5.74 -48.14 -13.28
CA GLU A 677 6.53 -48.00 -12.04
C GLU A 677 7.96 -47.37 -12.07
N GLU A 678 8.10 -46.30 -11.27
CA GLU A 678 9.31 -45.89 -10.51
C GLU A 678 10.39 -44.96 -11.10
N HIS A 679 10.10 -43.99 -11.98
CA HIS A 679 11.05 -42.86 -12.20
C HIS A 679 10.43 -41.50 -11.83
N LEU A 680 10.57 -41.11 -10.55
CA LEU A 680 10.31 -39.74 -10.09
C LEU A 680 11.53 -38.86 -10.41
N VAL A 681 11.33 -37.85 -11.26
CA VAL A 681 12.34 -36.84 -11.57
C VAL A 681 12.17 -35.67 -10.60
N SER A 682 13.27 -35.28 -9.94
CA SER A 682 13.29 -34.11 -9.07
C SER A 682 13.46 -32.81 -9.86
N GLU A 683 12.58 -31.84 -9.65
CA GLU A 683 12.66 -30.51 -10.27
C GLU A 683 12.64 -29.40 -9.20
N MET A 684 13.49 -28.38 -9.37
CA MET A 684 13.43 -27.15 -8.57
C MET A 684 12.52 -26.13 -9.25
N GLN A 685 11.49 -25.67 -8.55
CA GLN A 685 10.57 -24.65 -9.04
C GLN A 685 10.79 -23.32 -8.33
N ASN A 686 10.76 -22.23 -9.10
CA ASN A 686 10.75 -20.86 -8.60
C ASN A 686 9.30 -20.35 -8.59
N VAL A 687 8.70 -20.28 -7.39
CA VAL A 687 7.27 -19.98 -7.22
C VAL A 687 7.10 -18.71 -6.40
N PHE A 688 6.20 -17.82 -6.83
CA PHE A 688 5.79 -16.70 -5.99
C PHE A 688 4.73 -17.14 -4.99
N LEU A 689 4.99 -16.90 -3.70
CA LEU A 689 4.03 -17.13 -2.62
C LEU A 689 3.64 -15.80 -1.98
N ASP A 690 2.34 -15.57 -1.81
CA ASP A 690 1.85 -14.44 -1.04
C ASP A 690 2.12 -14.59 0.46
N SER A 691 1.92 -13.51 1.22
CA SER A 691 2.22 -13.48 2.65
C SER A 691 1.38 -14.45 3.48
N ARG A 692 0.13 -14.72 3.11
CA ARG A 692 -0.75 -15.67 3.79
C ARG A 692 -0.30 -17.09 3.56
N LYS A 693 0.12 -17.42 2.34
CA LYS A 693 0.64 -18.75 1.98
C LYS A 693 1.99 -18.99 2.64
N LEU A 694 2.87 -17.99 2.71
CA LEU A 694 4.11 -18.07 3.46
C LEU A 694 3.87 -18.29 4.96
N GLU A 695 2.93 -17.58 5.57
CA GLU A 695 2.53 -17.80 6.97
C GLU A 695 1.95 -19.19 7.19
N SER A 696 1.08 -19.67 6.30
CA SER A 696 0.49 -21.00 6.40
C SER A 696 1.51 -22.12 6.27
N LEU A 697 2.46 -22.00 5.34
CA LEU A 697 3.44 -23.05 5.07
C LEU A 697 4.61 -23.02 6.06
N TYR A 698 5.04 -21.83 6.50
CA TYR A 698 6.27 -21.63 7.26
C TYR A 698 6.06 -20.99 8.65
N GLY A 699 4.83 -20.58 8.99
CA GLY A 699 4.47 -20.02 10.30
C GLY A 699 4.21 -21.06 11.39
N GLY A 700 3.85 -22.30 11.04
CA GLY A 700 3.70 -23.43 11.98
C GLY A 700 5.05 -24.02 12.45
N GLY A 701 5.07 -24.66 13.63
CA GLY A 701 6.22 -25.46 14.11
C GLY A 701 7.27 -24.75 14.98
N ASN A 702 7.99 -25.54 15.78
CA ASN A 702 9.11 -25.11 16.62
C ASN A 702 10.33 -24.75 15.73
N ARG A 703 11.24 -23.87 16.16
CA ARG A 703 12.41 -23.39 15.34
C ARG A 703 13.23 -24.50 14.66
N ARG A 704 13.19 -25.72 15.20
CA ARG A 704 13.91 -26.92 14.70
C ARG A 704 13.18 -27.73 13.62
N LYS A 705 11.90 -27.45 13.35
CA LYS A 705 11.07 -28.20 12.39
C LYS A 705 10.29 -27.23 11.52
N MET A 706 10.97 -26.61 10.55
CA MET A 706 10.26 -26.16 9.35
C MET A 706 10.01 -27.39 8.50
N VAL A 707 8.73 -27.67 8.22
CA VAL A 707 8.30 -28.87 7.50
C VAL A 707 8.70 -28.70 6.03
N SER A 708 9.60 -29.55 5.54
CA SER A 708 9.68 -29.82 4.10
C SER A 708 8.35 -30.44 3.71
N LEU A 709 7.68 -29.86 2.72
CA LEU A 709 6.40 -30.33 2.19
C LEU A 709 6.58 -31.55 1.26
N GLU A 710 7.69 -32.28 1.34
CA GLU A 710 7.92 -33.53 0.61
C GLU A 710 6.79 -34.54 0.80
N ASP A 711 6.10 -34.53 1.95
CA ASP A 711 4.95 -35.40 2.23
C ASP A 711 3.58 -34.79 1.86
N SER A 712 3.53 -33.56 1.33
CA SER A 712 2.29 -32.98 0.82
C SER A 712 2.35 -32.90 -0.71
N TYR A 713 1.82 -33.92 -1.36
CA TYR A 713 1.31 -33.76 -2.72
C TYR A 713 0.26 -32.63 -2.68
N VAL A 714 0.66 -31.44 -3.12
CA VAL A 714 -0.27 -30.38 -3.48
C VAL A 714 0.04 -30.08 -4.94
N ASP A 715 -0.79 -30.60 -5.83
CA ASP A 715 -0.81 -30.16 -7.22
C ASP A 715 -0.99 -28.65 -7.25
N VAL A 716 0.00 -27.98 -7.82
CA VAL A 716 -0.07 -26.56 -8.18
C VAL A 716 -0.11 -26.46 -9.71
N GLU A 717 -0.79 -27.39 -10.36
CA GLU A 717 -1.31 -27.24 -11.71
C GLU A 717 -2.82 -27.44 -11.61
N ASP A 718 -3.52 -26.31 -11.73
CA ASP A 718 -4.93 -26.13 -12.12
C ASP A 718 -5.47 -24.86 -11.45
N ALA A 719 -5.22 -23.72 -12.09
CA ALA A 719 -6.18 -22.60 -12.07
C ALA A 719 -5.80 -21.47 -13.04
N TRP A 720 -4.95 -21.68 -14.05
CA TRP A 720 -4.76 -20.69 -15.10
C TRP A 720 -4.60 -21.42 -16.44
N ASP A 721 -5.53 -21.12 -17.34
CA ASP A 721 -5.65 -21.53 -18.75
C ASP A 721 -6.46 -22.84 -19.02
N ASP A 722 -7.79 -22.72 -19.10
CA ASP A 722 -8.49 -22.83 -20.39
C ASP A 722 -10.00 -22.52 -20.32
N GLU A 723 -10.47 -21.91 -21.40
CA GLU A 723 -11.81 -21.37 -21.64
C GLU A 723 -12.73 -22.36 -22.41
N HIS A 724 -13.90 -22.69 -21.82
CA HIS A 724 -15.21 -23.00 -22.47
C HIS A 724 -15.29 -24.26 -23.41
N PRO A 725 -16.47 -24.74 -23.92
CA PRO A 725 -17.90 -24.41 -23.70
C PRO A 725 -18.83 -25.63 -23.44
N GLY A 726 -20.11 -25.41 -23.11
CA GLY A 726 -21.20 -26.27 -23.60
C GLY A 726 -21.76 -27.39 -22.70
N ARG A 727 -22.87 -27.07 -22.01
CA ARG A 727 -24.18 -27.76 -21.96
C ARG A 727 -24.32 -29.28 -21.69
N THR A 728 -25.36 -29.51 -20.86
CA THR A 728 -26.37 -30.60 -20.81
C THR A 728 -26.09 -31.89 -20.04
N GLU A 729 -26.93 -32.09 -18.99
CA GLU A 729 -27.78 -33.25 -18.65
C GLU A 729 -27.11 -34.63 -18.51
N MET A 730 -27.47 -35.56 -17.62
CA MET A 730 -28.48 -35.83 -16.58
C MET A 730 -27.82 -36.99 -15.76
N GLU A 731 -28.07 -37.27 -14.48
CA GLU A 731 -29.28 -37.82 -13.86
C GLU A 731 -29.08 -37.79 -12.33
N GLY A 732 -30.15 -37.53 -11.57
CA GLY A 732 -30.19 -37.54 -10.10
C GLY A 732 -31.24 -36.60 -9.54
#